data_AF-W4HF35-F1
#
_entry.id   AF-W4HF35-F1
#
_cell.length_a   1.000
_cell.length_b   1.000
_cell.length_c   1.000
_cell.angle_alpha   90.00
_cell.angle_beta   90.00
_cell.angle_gamma   90.00
#
_symmetry.space_group_name_H-M   'P 1'
#
loop_
_entity.id
_entity.type
_entity.pdbx_description
1 polymer ?
#
loop_
_entity_poly.entity_id
_entity_poly.type
_entity_poly.pdbx_seq_one_letter_code
_entity_poly.pdbx_strand_id
1 'polypeptide(L)'
;SFIGNTLSGDNLLMGLESEGDTVSGNTFTGAPGYTALELWGAGSTVAENAFDLAVGDAEGESVSLTAFVDGAGAYDEAQIAAGNTAPEGAAYAVITGDRLVYADDAAAAAAAAGADGAAIELATGNLAVFNGMSIQAAVDVAEPGATIVVGAGVYTEDVVVDTTVTLLGANAGRPITVPALEGPTPEGARAPESMIDGSIRFARDADGSTLDGMAVIGGGTALGTTFGVYVQAADVTVANSVLAGATEGGYAPGRGIITGTGDGAGLTVTGNGIGGWATGVYANPGSDATISGNVFVGNNVGVSSDGPDVAAITGNAFIGQFFEHIGIGVLPGTGDVDLSGVISGNSFEDALPFFGEMEPIEVQNEPVATKEPEEREVNEVSIYALGSGTDRTLVGTEAQDVFFGNAGDETIAGLEGDDLIAAGAGDDTVIESGFAAGATITFDEAAGNATVITAVGGADTLSGVENLAFDDETVSIVTGADEAATDEDSATTGTVLDNDFDLALGQGDLTVTEVEGTAIGSGAILLASGALVTMAADGSYAYDTSGAFEDLDEGETVTDSFAYTVVDGDGNATVESVTVKITGQNDAPVIGDASAEVQEDDGAAVIAGLAALTSDVDGDDDPAANVTYAVTGVIGGGAASIDGTDLVFDTAGDFETLAAGETEEVTVEVTATD
;
A
#
# COMPACT_ATOMS: atom_id res chain seq x y z
N SER A 1 31.14 31.65 21.56
CA SER A 1 32.50 32.20 21.32
C SER A 1 33.21 31.50 20.16
N PHE A 2 33.56 32.25 19.12
CA PHE A 2 34.20 31.81 17.88
C PHE A 2 35.61 32.41 17.74
N ILE A 3 36.63 31.67 18.21
CA ILE A 3 37.98 32.21 18.43
C ILE A 3 39.05 31.33 17.78
N GLY A 4 39.98 31.91 17.03
CA GLY A 4 41.20 31.23 16.58
C GLY A 4 41.06 30.28 15.39
N ASN A 5 39.93 30.31 14.67
CA ASN A 5 39.64 29.36 13.59
C ASN A 5 40.36 29.72 12.29
N THR A 6 40.70 28.72 11.47
CA THR A 6 41.09 28.94 10.07
C THR A 6 39.96 28.46 9.17
N LEU A 7 39.43 29.35 8.35
CA LEU A 7 38.29 29.15 7.48
C LEU A 7 38.75 29.24 6.02
N SER A 8 38.18 28.40 5.16
CA SER A 8 38.53 28.33 3.75
C SER A 8 37.25 28.20 2.93
N GLY A 9 37.11 29.02 1.89
CA GLY A 9 35.93 29.04 1.01
C GLY A 9 35.87 30.33 0.20
N ASP A 10 34.86 30.41 -0.67
CA ASP A 10 34.63 31.60 -1.52
C ASP A 10 33.75 32.66 -0.80
N ASN A 11 32.92 32.24 0.17
CA ASN A 11 31.95 33.08 0.89
C ASN A 11 31.88 32.70 2.39
N LEU A 12 31.66 33.67 3.29
CA LEU A 12 31.44 33.43 4.74
C LEU A 12 30.23 34.23 5.25
N LEU A 13 29.16 33.54 5.64
CA LEU A 13 28.02 34.11 6.38
C LEU A 13 28.02 33.53 7.80
N MET A 14 28.03 34.39 8.83
CA MET A 14 28.03 33.95 10.22
C MET A 14 27.03 34.77 11.05
N GLY A 15 25.99 34.11 11.58
CA GLY A 15 25.06 34.68 12.57
C GLY A 15 25.35 34.12 13.96
N LEU A 16 25.52 34.97 14.98
CA LEU A 16 25.60 34.53 16.38
C LEU A 16 24.46 35.16 17.20
N GLU A 17 23.62 34.30 17.77
CA GLU A 17 22.36 34.70 18.40
C GLU A 17 22.39 34.70 19.94
N SER A 18 23.46 34.20 20.58
CA SER A 18 23.51 34.08 22.05
C SER A 18 24.03 35.36 22.73
N GLU A 19 23.46 35.72 23.88
CA GLU A 19 23.99 36.79 24.73
C GLU A 19 25.45 36.50 25.14
N GLY A 20 26.32 37.50 25.02
CA GLY A 20 27.72 37.41 25.46
C GLY A 20 28.65 36.65 24.50
N ASP A 21 28.30 36.46 23.24
CA ASP A 21 29.17 35.78 22.28
C ASP A 21 30.46 36.56 22.01
N THR A 22 31.58 35.84 21.85
CA THR A 22 32.91 36.44 21.61
C THR A 22 33.50 35.96 20.29
N VAL A 23 33.87 36.85 19.37
CA VAL A 23 34.55 36.52 18.11
C VAL A 23 35.95 37.15 18.08
N SER A 24 37.02 36.36 17.88
CA SER A 24 38.39 36.88 17.91
C SER A 24 39.41 35.99 17.19
N GLY A 25 40.35 36.58 16.43
CA GLY A 25 41.56 35.89 15.96
C GLY A 25 41.34 34.75 14.97
N ASN A 26 40.27 34.80 14.17
CA ASN A 26 40.05 33.82 13.09
C ASN A 26 40.80 34.25 11.82
N THR A 27 41.12 33.33 10.93
CA THR A 27 41.84 33.57 9.67
C THR A 27 41.04 33.00 8.51
N PHE A 28 40.81 33.79 7.46
CA PHE A 28 40.13 33.32 6.24
C PHE A 28 41.16 33.16 5.11
N THR A 29 41.29 31.93 4.59
CA THR A 29 42.19 31.56 3.49
C THR A 29 41.36 31.26 2.24
N GLY A 30 41.15 32.30 1.42
CA GLY A 30 40.40 32.26 0.16
C GLY A 30 40.47 33.64 -0.51
N ALA A 31 40.21 33.73 -1.82
CA ALA A 31 39.90 35.01 -2.47
C ALA A 31 38.40 35.24 -2.23
N PRO A 32 37.99 36.03 -1.23
CA PRO A 32 36.59 36.08 -0.86
C PRO A 32 35.79 36.78 -1.96
N GLY A 33 34.73 36.13 -2.40
CA GLY A 33 33.61 36.81 -3.05
C GLY A 33 32.84 37.67 -2.05
N TYR A 34 32.73 37.23 -0.78
CA TYR A 34 32.07 37.99 0.30
C TYR A 34 32.37 37.46 1.73
N THR A 35 32.21 38.30 2.76
CA THR A 35 32.15 37.94 4.20
C THR A 35 31.15 38.83 4.93
N ALA A 36 30.10 38.28 5.56
CA ALA A 36 29.23 39.02 6.48
C ALA A 36 29.04 38.30 7.82
N LEU A 37 28.95 39.12 8.87
CA LEU A 37 28.81 38.70 10.26
C LEU A 37 27.64 39.47 10.88
N GLU A 38 26.69 38.76 11.44
CA GLU A 38 25.50 39.28 12.12
C GLU A 38 25.49 38.82 13.59
N LEU A 39 25.28 39.73 14.55
CA LEU A 39 25.29 39.45 15.99
C LEU A 39 24.02 39.96 16.65
N TRP A 40 23.24 39.07 17.28
CA TRP A 40 21.94 39.40 17.86
C TRP A 40 21.93 39.42 19.41
N GLY A 41 22.97 38.89 20.06
CA GLY A 41 23.01 38.78 21.53
C GLY A 41 23.51 40.04 22.25
N ALA A 42 22.76 40.53 23.24
CA ALA A 42 23.19 41.62 24.11
C ALA A 42 24.52 41.28 24.82
N GLY A 43 25.45 42.24 24.88
CA GLY A 43 26.75 42.07 25.54
C GLY A 43 27.76 41.18 24.78
N SER A 44 27.48 40.82 23.53
CA SER A 44 28.45 40.17 22.65
C SER A 44 29.68 41.06 22.41
N THR A 45 30.80 40.49 21.98
CA THR A 45 32.06 41.21 21.75
C THR A 45 32.78 40.69 20.52
N VAL A 46 33.26 41.61 19.69
CA VAL A 46 34.15 41.32 18.55
C VAL A 46 35.46 42.03 18.80
N ALA A 47 36.57 41.30 18.76
CA ALA A 47 37.89 41.91 18.87
C ALA A 47 38.27 42.65 17.57
N GLU A 48 39.04 43.75 17.67
CA GLU A 48 39.85 44.23 16.54
C GLU A 48 40.70 43.04 16.05
N ASN A 49 40.55 42.65 14.78
CA ASN A 49 41.13 41.43 14.19
C ASN A 49 40.39 40.13 14.53
N ALA A 50 39.06 40.17 14.58
CA ALA A 50 38.23 38.98 14.65
C ALA A 50 38.40 38.07 13.43
N PHE A 51 38.71 38.65 12.27
CA PHE A 51 39.08 37.95 11.04
C PHE A 51 40.30 38.61 10.39
N ASP A 52 41.36 37.82 10.23
CA ASP A 52 42.49 38.14 9.36
C ASP A 52 42.24 37.52 7.99
N LEU A 53 42.18 38.36 6.96
CA LEU A 53 42.05 37.91 5.58
C LEU A 53 43.46 37.58 5.06
N ALA A 54 43.75 36.29 4.81
CA ALA A 54 45.00 35.87 4.21
C ALA A 54 44.92 36.02 2.67
N VAL A 55 44.65 37.23 2.18
CA VAL A 55 44.70 37.51 0.73
C VAL A 55 46.10 37.97 0.40
N GLY A 56 46.86 37.08 -0.25
CA GLY A 56 48.07 37.49 -0.95
C GLY A 56 47.69 38.12 -2.28
N ASP A 57 47.49 39.43 -2.32
CA ASP A 57 47.77 40.17 -3.54
C ASP A 57 49.30 40.38 -3.68
N ALA A 58 49.73 40.83 -4.86
CA ALA A 58 51.15 41.02 -5.16
C ALA A 58 51.83 42.17 -4.38
N GLU A 59 51.11 42.85 -3.47
CA GLU A 59 51.58 44.06 -2.77
C GLU A 59 51.53 43.96 -1.23
N GLY A 60 50.88 42.94 -0.66
CA GLY A 60 51.13 42.49 0.73
C GLY A 60 50.51 43.36 1.83
N GLU A 61 49.35 43.99 1.57
CA GLU A 61 48.57 44.64 2.62
C GLU A 61 47.58 43.67 3.28
N SER A 62 47.62 43.58 4.61
CA SER A 62 46.63 42.88 5.44
C SER A 62 45.37 43.74 5.58
N VAL A 63 44.21 43.22 5.17
CA VAL A 63 42.91 43.85 5.43
C VAL A 63 42.36 43.30 6.75
N SER A 64 42.30 44.12 7.80
CA SER A 64 41.68 43.74 9.08
C SER A 64 40.17 44.00 9.02
N LEU A 65 39.36 42.97 9.29
CA LEU A 65 37.91 43.11 9.43
C LEU A 65 37.57 43.44 10.89
N THR A 66 36.83 44.53 11.13
CA THR A 66 36.29 44.89 12.45
C THR A 66 34.76 44.81 12.40
N ALA A 67 34.14 43.89 13.13
CA ALA A 67 32.68 43.82 13.29
C ALA A 67 32.24 44.41 14.64
N PHE A 68 30.98 44.84 14.78
CA PHE A 68 30.45 45.43 16.00
C PHE A 68 29.12 44.81 16.47
N VAL A 69 28.82 45.11 17.73
CA VAL A 69 27.86 44.53 18.68
C VAL A 69 26.64 45.45 18.82
N ASP A 70 25.42 44.90 18.87
CA ASP A 70 24.24 45.66 19.32
C ASP A 70 24.29 45.92 20.83
N GLY A 71 24.09 47.19 21.20
CA GLY A 71 23.92 47.61 22.57
C GLY A 71 22.93 48.76 22.65
N ALA A 72 21.66 48.44 22.86
CA ALA A 72 20.70 49.36 23.49
C ALA A 72 21.17 49.69 24.93
N GLY A 73 22.11 50.64 25.07
CA GLY A 73 22.60 51.10 26.37
C GLY A 73 23.72 52.13 26.22
N ALA A 74 23.59 53.25 26.93
CA ALA A 74 24.49 54.40 26.86
C ALA A 74 25.96 54.03 27.16
N TYR A 75 26.90 54.52 26.34
CA TYR A 75 28.35 54.35 26.55
C TYR A 75 29.07 55.70 26.76
N ASP A 76 30.14 55.64 27.57
CA ASP A 76 30.96 56.73 28.12
C ASP A 76 32.06 57.20 27.14
N GLU A 77 32.33 58.50 27.15
CA GLU A 77 33.01 59.34 26.12
C GLU A 77 34.54 59.11 25.99
N ALA A 78 35.09 57.99 26.46
CA ALA A 78 36.54 57.85 26.72
C ALA A 78 37.34 56.88 25.84
N GLN A 79 36.77 56.26 24.78
CA GLN A 79 37.53 55.38 23.88
C GLN A 79 37.49 55.86 22.42
N ILE A 80 38.35 56.84 22.10
CA ILE A 80 38.59 57.32 20.74
C ILE A 80 40.09 57.29 20.47
N ALA A 81 40.56 56.31 19.68
CA ALA A 81 41.86 56.40 19.02
C ALA A 81 41.88 55.56 17.73
N ALA A 82 42.06 56.26 16.60
CA ALA A 82 42.48 55.77 15.28
C ALA A 82 41.45 54.98 14.42
N GLY A 83 40.45 55.70 13.91
CA GLY A 83 40.31 55.78 12.45
C GLY A 83 39.52 54.71 11.69
N ASN A 84 38.42 54.18 12.25
CA ASN A 84 37.21 53.78 11.52
C ASN A 84 36.10 53.33 12.50
N THR A 85 35.76 54.19 13.46
CA THR A 85 34.70 53.90 14.43
C THR A 85 33.33 54.15 13.82
N ALA A 86 32.41 53.17 13.97
CA ALA A 86 30.99 53.34 13.65
C ALA A 86 30.42 54.57 14.39
N PRO A 87 29.63 55.44 13.72
CA PRO A 87 28.92 56.53 14.39
C PRO A 87 27.97 55.99 15.46
N GLU A 88 27.73 56.76 16.52
CA GLU A 88 26.71 56.47 17.53
C GLU A 88 25.35 56.31 16.83
N GLY A 89 24.75 55.11 16.88
CA GLY A 89 23.48 54.78 16.24
C GLY A 89 23.55 54.01 14.91
N ALA A 90 24.73 53.57 14.45
CA ALA A 90 24.84 52.70 13.27
C ALA A 90 24.34 51.27 13.55
N ALA A 91 23.38 50.76 12.77
CA ALA A 91 22.82 49.41 12.85
C ALA A 91 23.38 48.44 11.79
N TYR A 92 24.03 48.95 10.73
CA TYR A 92 24.52 48.14 9.61
C TYR A 92 25.96 48.54 9.21
N ALA A 93 26.78 47.56 8.83
CA ALA A 93 28.09 47.76 8.23
C ALA A 93 28.21 46.94 6.94
N VAL A 94 28.42 47.60 5.81
CA VAL A 94 28.42 47.00 4.47
C VAL A 94 29.78 47.18 3.82
N ILE A 95 30.32 46.11 3.24
CA ILE A 95 31.55 46.17 2.44
C ILE A 95 31.16 46.21 0.96
N THR A 96 31.45 47.32 0.28
CA THR A 96 31.30 47.46 -1.17
C THR A 96 32.68 47.70 -1.81
N GLY A 97 33.19 46.69 -2.52
CA GLY A 97 34.54 46.73 -3.09
C GLY A 97 35.62 46.81 -2.02
N ASP A 98 36.39 47.91 -2.01
CA ASP A 98 37.44 48.22 -1.03
C ASP A 98 36.97 49.14 0.12
N ARG A 99 35.66 49.44 0.21
CA ARG A 99 35.11 50.41 1.16
C ARG A 99 34.17 49.76 2.17
N LEU A 100 34.36 50.13 3.44
CA LEU A 100 33.46 49.84 4.55
C LEU A 100 32.53 51.05 4.78
N VAL A 101 31.22 50.80 4.77
CA VAL A 101 30.17 51.83 4.87
C VAL A 101 29.29 51.54 6.09
N TYR A 102 29.11 52.55 6.95
CA TYR A 102 28.28 52.47 8.16
C TYR A 102 26.94 53.17 7.96
N ALA A 103 25.86 52.58 8.46
CA ALA A 103 24.52 53.14 8.37
C ALA A 103 23.68 52.84 9.62
N ASP A 104 22.79 53.75 9.97
CA ASP A 104 21.86 53.72 11.11
C ASP A 104 20.63 52.86 10.90
N ASP A 105 20.26 52.61 9.65
CA ASP A 105 19.22 51.65 9.27
C ASP A 105 19.52 51.01 7.90
N ALA A 106 18.71 50.02 7.51
CA ALA A 106 18.89 49.29 6.26
C ALA A 106 18.78 50.21 5.03
N ALA A 107 17.92 51.23 5.09
CA ALA A 107 17.73 52.18 3.99
C ALA A 107 18.96 53.09 3.83
N ALA A 108 19.57 53.53 4.92
CA ALA A 108 20.82 54.26 4.94
C ALA A 108 22.00 53.38 4.48
N ALA A 109 21.98 52.07 4.75
CA ALA A 109 23.00 51.12 4.32
C ALA A 109 22.99 50.96 2.80
N ALA A 110 21.80 50.75 2.23
CA ALA A 110 21.60 50.67 0.78
C ALA A 110 21.94 52.00 0.08
N ALA A 111 21.49 53.14 0.62
CA ALA A 111 21.80 54.46 0.07
C ALA A 111 23.32 54.77 0.08
N ALA A 112 24.03 54.34 1.12
CA ALA A 112 25.45 54.57 1.27
C ALA A 112 26.32 53.57 0.47
N ALA A 113 25.78 52.39 0.16
CA ALA A 113 26.32 51.45 -0.82
C ALA A 113 26.15 51.93 -2.27
N GLY A 114 25.40 53.02 -2.50
CA GLY A 114 25.09 53.53 -3.85
C GLY A 114 23.96 52.79 -4.55
N ALA A 115 23.17 52.01 -3.79
CA ALA A 115 22.04 51.26 -4.31
C ALA A 115 20.71 51.95 -3.96
N ASP A 116 19.65 51.64 -4.72
CA ASP A 116 18.36 52.36 -4.73
C ASP A 116 17.48 52.14 -3.46
N GLY A 117 18.07 51.80 -2.31
CA GLY A 117 17.33 51.47 -1.09
C GLY A 117 16.71 50.06 -1.10
N ALA A 118 16.79 49.37 -2.23
CA ALA A 118 16.16 48.08 -2.50
C ALA A 118 17.00 46.86 -2.10
N ALA A 119 18.31 46.91 -2.40
CA ALA A 119 19.30 45.87 -2.12
C ALA A 119 20.69 46.50 -2.14
N ILE A 120 21.74 45.76 -1.79
CA ILE A 120 23.14 46.18 -1.94
C ILE A 120 23.74 45.46 -3.15
N GLU A 121 24.24 46.21 -4.13
CA GLU A 121 24.95 45.65 -5.29
C GLU A 121 26.35 45.15 -4.87
N LEU A 122 26.65 43.90 -5.23
CA LEU A 122 27.92 43.23 -4.99
C LEU A 122 28.83 43.37 -6.22
N ALA A 123 30.15 43.20 -6.03
CA ALA A 123 31.15 43.40 -7.09
C ALA A 123 30.98 42.53 -8.36
N THR A 124 30.10 41.51 -8.31
CA THR A 124 29.80 40.58 -9.40
C THR A 124 28.47 40.84 -10.11
N GLY A 125 27.74 41.91 -9.78
CA GLY A 125 26.37 42.15 -10.25
C GLY A 125 25.30 41.35 -9.49
N ASN A 126 25.70 40.68 -8.41
CA ASN A 126 24.80 40.04 -7.46
C ASN A 126 24.24 41.06 -6.47
N LEU A 127 23.16 40.71 -5.77
CA LEU A 127 22.48 41.57 -4.82
C LEU A 127 22.48 40.94 -3.43
N ALA A 128 22.50 41.76 -2.38
CA ALA A 128 22.29 41.33 -1.01
C ALA A 128 21.11 42.09 -0.38
N VAL A 129 20.22 41.36 0.30
CA VAL A 129 19.03 41.89 0.96
C VAL A 129 19.08 41.52 2.44
N PHE A 130 18.99 42.50 3.33
CA PHE A 130 18.99 42.30 4.78
C PHE A 130 17.61 42.61 5.37
N ASN A 131 17.39 42.17 6.60
CA ASN A 131 16.13 42.42 7.31
C ASN A 131 15.79 43.92 7.32
N GLY A 132 14.54 44.26 6.96
CA GLY A 132 14.10 45.65 6.75
C GLY A 132 14.28 46.20 5.33
N MET A 133 14.94 45.47 4.43
CA MET A 133 14.90 45.68 2.97
C MET A 133 13.78 44.84 2.34
N SER A 134 13.44 45.10 1.07
CA SER A 134 12.46 44.31 0.31
C SER A 134 13.16 43.39 -0.67
N ILE A 135 12.80 42.11 -0.64
CA ILE A 135 13.21 41.12 -1.62
C ILE A 135 12.61 41.45 -2.98
N GLN A 136 11.33 41.88 -3.04
CA GLN A 136 10.72 42.31 -4.31
C GLN A 136 11.50 43.45 -4.96
N ALA A 137 11.89 44.46 -4.19
CA ALA A 137 12.64 45.58 -4.73
C ALA A 137 14.02 45.15 -5.27
N ALA A 138 14.64 44.13 -4.68
CA ALA A 138 15.87 43.53 -5.19
C ALA A 138 15.64 42.79 -6.50
N VAL A 139 14.55 42.03 -6.61
CA VAL A 139 14.14 41.35 -7.85
C VAL A 139 13.88 42.36 -8.97
N ASP A 140 13.21 43.46 -8.68
CA ASP A 140 12.87 44.51 -9.67
C ASP A 140 14.10 45.16 -10.33
N VAL A 141 15.24 45.16 -9.63
CA VAL A 141 16.52 45.73 -10.12
C VAL A 141 17.53 44.68 -10.56
N ALA A 142 17.22 43.40 -10.41
CA ALA A 142 18.12 42.30 -10.76
C ALA A 142 18.27 42.16 -12.28
N GLU A 143 19.52 42.09 -12.73
CA GLU A 143 19.81 41.67 -14.10
C GLU A 143 19.54 40.15 -14.25
N PRO A 144 19.07 39.66 -15.42
CA PRO A 144 18.84 38.24 -15.63
C PRO A 144 20.07 37.38 -15.33
N GLY A 145 19.88 36.37 -14.49
CA GLY A 145 20.91 35.47 -13.97
C GLY A 145 21.58 35.95 -12.68
N ALA A 146 21.17 37.08 -12.10
CA ALA A 146 21.74 37.57 -10.84
C ALA A 146 21.40 36.64 -9.66
N THR A 147 22.34 36.54 -8.73
CA THR A 147 22.09 35.93 -7.41
C THR A 147 21.71 37.01 -6.42
N ILE A 148 20.59 36.82 -5.72
CA ILE A 148 20.12 37.65 -4.61
C ILE A 148 20.32 36.87 -3.33
N VAL A 149 21.30 37.28 -2.53
CA VAL A 149 21.57 36.68 -1.21
C VAL A 149 20.66 37.34 -0.19
N VAL A 150 19.80 36.54 0.45
CA VAL A 150 18.85 37.00 1.46
C VAL A 150 19.42 36.67 2.83
N GLY A 151 19.63 37.69 3.65
CA GLY A 151 20.06 37.53 5.04
C GLY A 151 19.04 36.77 5.87
N ALA A 152 19.46 36.32 7.05
CA ALA A 152 18.50 35.77 8.01
C ALA A 152 17.55 36.88 8.50
N GLY A 153 16.31 36.53 8.79
CA GLY A 153 15.30 37.48 9.21
C GLY A 153 13.93 37.16 8.64
N VAL A 154 12.94 37.97 9.03
CA VAL A 154 11.55 37.83 8.59
C VAL A 154 11.23 38.96 7.61
N TYR A 155 10.78 38.58 6.42
CA TYR A 155 10.43 39.46 5.31
C TYR A 155 8.93 39.30 5.05
N THR A 156 8.13 40.25 5.53
CA THR A 156 6.66 40.23 5.33
C THR A 156 6.32 40.89 4.00
N GLU A 157 6.35 40.11 2.93
CA GLU A 157 6.03 40.55 1.58
C GLU A 157 5.62 39.37 0.67
N ASP A 158 4.87 39.66 -0.40
CA ASP A 158 4.69 38.74 -1.52
C ASP A 158 5.71 39.10 -2.61
N VAL A 159 6.47 38.10 -3.08
CA VAL A 159 7.53 38.27 -4.09
C VAL A 159 7.09 37.69 -5.43
N VAL A 160 7.06 38.51 -6.46
CA VAL A 160 6.89 38.12 -7.86
C VAL A 160 8.24 38.20 -8.55
N VAL A 161 8.75 37.03 -8.94
CA VAL A 161 9.96 36.89 -9.75
C VAL A 161 9.55 36.85 -11.21
N ASP A 162 9.88 37.90 -11.96
CA ASP A 162 9.58 38.05 -13.39
C ASP A 162 10.84 38.18 -14.26
N THR A 163 12.00 37.86 -13.69
CA THR A 163 13.30 37.75 -14.36
C THR A 163 14.07 36.57 -13.78
N THR A 164 14.94 35.94 -14.56
CA THR A 164 15.73 34.79 -14.09
C THR A 164 16.64 35.21 -12.92
N VAL A 165 16.47 34.63 -11.73
CA VAL A 165 17.32 34.93 -10.57
C VAL A 165 17.57 33.68 -9.71
N THR A 166 18.61 33.72 -8.88
CA THR A 166 18.80 32.79 -7.77
C THR A 166 18.55 33.51 -6.45
N LEU A 167 17.50 33.15 -5.72
CA LEU A 167 17.24 33.58 -4.35
C LEU A 167 17.95 32.62 -3.39
N LEU A 168 18.97 33.10 -2.69
CA LEU A 168 19.84 32.30 -1.83
C LEU A 168 19.63 32.70 -0.36
N GLY A 169 18.94 31.87 0.40
CA GLY A 169 18.70 32.08 1.83
C GLY A 169 19.83 31.57 2.72
N ALA A 170 19.69 31.81 4.03
CA ALA A 170 20.67 31.48 5.06
C ALA A 170 21.02 29.98 5.14
N ASN A 171 20.14 29.09 4.67
CA ASN A 171 20.34 27.64 4.69
C ASN A 171 20.52 27.02 3.30
N ALA A 172 21.00 27.80 2.34
CA ALA A 172 21.22 27.29 0.99
C ALA A 172 22.18 26.10 0.96
N GLY A 173 21.86 25.10 0.14
CA GLY A 173 22.62 23.85 0.03
C GLY A 173 22.53 22.92 1.24
N ARG A 174 21.64 23.18 2.21
CA ARG A 174 21.46 22.36 3.42
C ARG A 174 20.12 21.63 3.38
N PRO A 175 20.02 20.42 2.80
CA PRO A 175 18.73 19.72 2.67
C PRO A 175 18.11 19.43 4.04
N ILE A 176 16.77 19.43 4.08
CA ILE A 176 16.00 19.02 5.25
C ILE A 176 16.10 17.49 5.39
N THR A 177 16.25 17.01 6.63
CA THR A 177 16.29 15.58 6.96
C THR A 177 15.23 15.27 8.00
N VAL A 178 14.73 14.03 8.02
CA VAL A 178 13.64 13.56 8.89
C VAL A 178 13.80 13.97 10.38
N PRO A 179 14.98 13.85 11.03
CA PRO A 179 15.14 14.23 12.44
C PRO A 179 14.99 15.74 12.72
N ALA A 180 14.99 16.59 11.70
CA ALA A 180 14.92 18.04 11.85
C ALA A 180 13.49 18.57 12.08
N LEU A 181 12.46 17.71 12.00
CA LEU A 181 11.04 18.10 12.05
C LEU A 181 10.24 17.43 13.19
N GLU A 182 10.89 16.87 14.22
CA GLU A 182 10.18 16.42 15.44
C GLU A 182 9.66 17.64 16.25
N GLY A 183 8.52 18.20 15.83
CA GLY A 183 7.83 19.31 16.47
C GLY A 183 6.59 19.76 15.65
N PRO A 184 5.56 20.34 16.28
CA PRO A 184 4.25 20.60 15.65
C PRO A 184 4.24 21.68 14.56
N THR A 185 5.38 22.26 14.19
CA THR A 185 5.51 23.29 13.15
C THR A 185 6.89 23.21 12.49
N PRO A 186 6.99 23.30 11.15
CA PRO A 186 8.27 23.48 10.46
C PRO A 186 8.98 24.80 10.81
N GLU A 187 8.30 25.71 11.53
CA GLU A 187 8.85 26.90 12.15
C GLU A 187 9.95 26.53 13.17
N GLY A 188 11.21 26.51 12.72
CA GLY A 188 12.38 26.35 13.60
C GLY A 188 13.35 25.22 13.25
N ALA A 189 13.16 24.52 12.12
CA ALA A 189 14.01 23.38 11.75
C ALA A 189 15.52 23.72 11.64
N ARG A 190 15.85 24.98 11.29
CA ARG A 190 17.24 25.47 11.15
C ARG A 190 17.34 26.91 11.66
N ALA A 191 18.22 27.16 12.62
CA ALA A 191 18.56 28.52 13.07
C ALA A 191 19.97 28.89 12.56
N PRO A 192 20.19 30.12 12.03
CA PRO A 192 19.21 31.16 11.61
C PRO A 192 18.58 30.89 10.22
N GLU A 193 17.42 31.51 9.90
CA GLU A 193 16.63 31.25 8.67
C GLU A 193 16.25 32.54 7.92
N SER A 194 16.21 32.49 6.58
CA SER A 194 15.71 33.58 5.72
C SER A 194 14.24 33.33 5.41
N MET A 195 13.35 34.00 6.14
CA MET A 195 11.93 33.68 6.20
C MET A 195 11.07 34.71 5.49
N ILE A 196 10.27 34.28 4.53
CA ILE A 196 9.20 35.07 3.94
C ILE A 196 7.89 34.74 4.66
N ASP A 197 7.27 35.77 5.22
CA ASP A 197 5.89 35.74 5.70
C ASP A 197 4.99 36.33 4.61
N GLY A 198 4.62 35.47 3.66
CA GLY A 198 3.96 35.82 2.40
C GLY A 198 4.11 34.68 1.40
N SER A 199 4.28 35.00 0.11
CA SER A 199 4.46 34.00 -0.95
C SER A 199 5.51 34.39 -1.98
N ILE A 200 5.92 33.40 -2.77
CA ILE A 200 6.77 33.61 -3.94
C ILE A 200 6.04 33.12 -5.19
N ARG A 201 6.09 33.92 -6.25
CA ARG A 201 5.55 33.57 -7.56
C ARG A 201 6.61 33.74 -8.63
N PHE A 202 7.02 32.64 -9.27
CA PHE A 202 7.88 32.65 -10.44
C PHE A 202 7.01 32.83 -11.70
N ALA A 203 6.89 34.07 -12.16
CA ALA A 203 6.16 34.41 -13.38
C ALA A 203 6.86 33.86 -14.63
N ARG A 204 6.14 33.80 -15.76
CA ARG A 204 6.57 33.13 -17.00
C ARG A 204 7.88 33.63 -17.62
N ASP A 205 8.37 34.80 -17.22
CA ASP A 205 9.61 35.38 -17.74
C ASP A 205 10.83 35.03 -16.86
N ALA A 206 10.64 34.24 -15.80
CA ALA A 206 11.65 33.85 -14.82
C ALA A 206 12.22 32.45 -15.03
N ASP A 207 12.30 31.97 -16.28
CA ASP A 207 12.79 30.63 -16.61
C ASP A 207 14.19 30.37 -16.02
N GLY A 208 14.41 29.18 -15.46
CA GLY A 208 15.69 28.79 -14.85
C GLY A 208 15.97 29.40 -13.47
N SER A 209 14.99 30.05 -12.85
CA SER A 209 15.18 30.64 -11.52
C SER A 209 15.33 29.59 -10.42
N THR A 210 16.01 29.95 -9.33
CA THR A 210 16.23 29.06 -8.18
C THR A 210 15.83 29.73 -6.87
N LEU A 211 15.17 28.99 -6.00
CA LEU A 211 14.97 29.27 -4.59
C LEU A 211 15.75 28.24 -3.78
N ASP A 212 16.73 28.66 -2.99
CA ASP A 212 17.54 27.73 -2.20
C ASP A 212 17.70 28.20 -0.75
N GLY A 213 17.29 27.38 0.21
CA GLY A 213 17.60 27.63 1.62
C GLY A 213 16.80 28.71 2.31
N MET A 214 15.55 28.94 1.88
CA MET A 214 14.63 29.91 2.48
C MET A 214 13.48 29.21 3.22
N ALA A 215 12.79 29.92 4.11
CA ALA A 215 11.52 29.51 4.66
C ALA A 215 10.37 30.36 4.10
N VAL A 216 9.23 29.74 3.82
CA VAL A 216 7.98 30.38 3.39
C VAL A 216 6.88 29.88 4.31
N ILE A 217 6.36 30.75 5.18
CA ILE A 217 5.42 30.38 6.27
C ILE A 217 4.03 31.01 6.15
N GLY A 218 3.85 31.90 5.16
CA GLY A 218 2.58 32.54 4.84
C GLY A 218 1.97 31.99 3.54
N GLY A 219 1.09 32.76 2.91
CA GLY A 219 0.61 32.38 1.59
C GLY A 219 -0.10 33.50 0.82
N GLY A 220 0.13 33.49 -0.48
CA GLY A 220 -0.54 34.33 -1.47
C GLY A 220 -1.80 33.63 -1.98
N THR A 221 -2.58 34.27 -2.84
CA THR A 221 -3.79 33.65 -3.43
C THR A 221 -3.71 33.66 -4.96
N ALA A 222 -3.82 32.49 -5.59
CA ALA A 222 -3.89 32.31 -7.04
C ALA A 222 -4.71 31.06 -7.36
N LEU A 223 -5.30 31.00 -8.56
CA LEU A 223 -6.09 29.83 -8.99
C LEU A 223 -7.24 29.45 -8.02
N GLY A 224 -7.72 30.39 -7.21
CA GLY A 224 -8.76 30.14 -6.21
C GLY A 224 -8.27 29.44 -4.93
N THR A 225 -6.96 29.26 -4.76
CA THR A 225 -6.33 28.62 -3.60
C THR A 225 -5.21 29.49 -3.04
N THR A 226 -4.88 29.28 -1.77
CA THR A 226 -3.70 29.86 -1.12
C THR A 226 -2.45 29.07 -1.49
N PHE A 227 -1.30 29.72 -1.59
CA PHE A 227 -0.04 29.03 -1.92
C PHE A 227 1.18 29.64 -1.25
N GLY A 228 2.19 28.81 -0.97
CA GLY A 228 3.53 29.28 -0.59
C GLY A 228 4.34 29.70 -1.81
N VAL A 229 4.49 28.78 -2.79
CA VAL A 229 5.21 29.01 -4.04
C VAL A 229 4.33 28.69 -5.25
N TYR A 230 4.14 29.66 -6.16
CA TYR A 230 3.47 29.45 -7.45
C TYR A 230 4.46 29.53 -8.61
N VAL A 231 4.62 28.43 -9.35
CA VAL A 231 5.56 28.31 -10.46
C VAL A 231 4.81 28.39 -11.79
N GLN A 232 5.17 29.39 -12.61
CA GLN A 232 4.72 29.51 -14.00
C GLN A 232 5.85 29.42 -15.03
N ALA A 233 7.03 29.90 -14.67
CA ALA A 233 8.25 29.75 -15.45
C ALA A 233 8.67 28.29 -15.59
N ALA A 234 9.41 27.99 -16.66
CA ALA A 234 10.06 26.71 -16.87
C ALA A 234 11.37 26.61 -16.06
N ASP A 235 11.84 25.38 -15.84
CA ASP A 235 13.13 25.04 -15.25
C ASP A 235 13.40 25.70 -13.88
N VAL A 236 12.34 25.99 -13.12
CA VAL A 236 12.47 26.55 -11.77
C VAL A 236 12.93 25.46 -10.80
N THR A 237 13.91 25.78 -9.96
CA THR A 237 14.37 24.91 -8.87
C THR A 237 13.96 25.46 -7.52
N VAL A 238 13.24 24.66 -6.72
CA VAL A 238 12.96 24.93 -5.31
C VAL A 238 13.74 23.90 -4.48
N ALA A 239 14.79 24.35 -3.81
CA ALA A 239 15.75 23.51 -3.12
C ALA A 239 15.90 23.87 -1.65
N ASN A 240 16.13 22.86 -0.81
CA ASN A 240 16.57 23.01 0.58
C ASN A 240 15.75 24.02 1.40
N SER A 241 14.47 24.20 1.07
CA SER A 241 13.63 25.24 1.65
C SER A 241 12.59 24.64 2.57
N VAL A 242 12.03 25.47 3.46
CA VAL A 242 10.95 25.08 4.36
C VAL A 242 9.67 25.77 3.88
N LEU A 243 8.62 25.00 3.62
CA LEU A 243 7.31 25.52 3.25
C LEU A 243 6.29 25.08 4.30
N ALA A 244 5.90 26.01 5.17
CA ALA A 244 4.99 25.74 6.29
C ALA A 244 3.62 26.38 6.03
N GLY A 245 2.55 25.57 6.06
CA GLY A 245 1.18 26.04 6.03
C GLY A 245 0.66 26.43 7.42
N ALA A 246 -0.46 27.17 7.45
CA ALA A 246 -1.10 27.60 8.70
C ALA A 246 -1.64 26.39 9.48
N THR A 247 -0.99 26.06 10.61
CA THR A 247 -1.19 24.83 11.39
C THR A 247 -2.37 24.85 12.37
N GLU A 248 -3.18 25.91 12.46
CA GLU A 248 -4.29 25.95 13.43
C GLU A 248 -5.60 25.36 12.88
N GLY A 249 -5.83 24.07 13.15
CA GLY A 249 -7.18 23.58 13.50
C GLY A 249 -8.07 22.99 12.40
N GLY A 250 -7.51 22.33 11.40
CA GLY A 250 -8.26 21.54 10.41
C GLY A 250 -8.10 22.06 8.98
N TYR A 251 -7.97 21.14 8.01
CA TYR A 251 -7.90 21.35 6.56
C TYR A 251 -7.42 22.75 6.15
N ALA A 252 -6.13 23.05 6.31
CA ALA A 252 -5.58 24.33 5.86
C ALA A 252 -5.84 24.46 4.34
N PRO A 253 -6.69 25.41 3.87
CA PRO A 253 -6.84 25.62 2.45
C PRO A 253 -5.47 26.04 1.91
N GLY A 254 -5.00 25.43 0.82
CA GLY A 254 -3.81 25.87 0.13
C GLY A 254 -2.88 24.79 -0.39
N ARG A 255 -1.78 25.23 -1.00
CA ARG A 255 -0.74 24.41 -1.61
C ARG A 255 0.64 24.91 -1.23
N GLY A 256 1.56 24.04 -0.80
CA GLY A 256 2.94 24.46 -0.55
C GLY A 256 3.58 24.98 -1.83
N ILE A 257 3.63 24.13 -2.84
CA ILE A 257 4.04 24.47 -4.22
C ILE A 257 2.89 24.14 -5.17
N ILE A 258 2.58 25.03 -6.12
CA ILE A 258 1.57 24.79 -7.16
C ILE A 258 2.11 25.21 -8.53
N THR A 259 1.79 24.45 -9.57
CA THR A 259 1.86 24.88 -10.98
C THR A 259 0.45 25.03 -11.55
N GLY A 260 0.26 25.85 -12.59
CA GLY A 260 -0.98 25.84 -13.37
C GLY A 260 -0.93 24.75 -14.45
N THR A 261 -2.06 24.42 -15.07
CA THR A 261 -2.06 23.55 -16.26
C THR A 261 -1.24 24.18 -17.39
N GLY A 262 -0.24 23.46 -17.91
CA GLY A 262 0.69 23.92 -18.95
C GLY A 262 1.79 24.87 -18.45
N ASP A 263 1.95 25.00 -17.14
CA ASP A 263 2.93 25.88 -16.48
C ASP A 263 3.98 25.04 -15.73
N GLY A 264 5.16 25.61 -15.52
CA GLY A 264 6.16 24.99 -14.65
C GLY A 264 6.96 23.85 -15.27
N ALA A 265 7.03 23.75 -16.60
CA ALA A 265 7.78 22.70 -17.30
C ALA A 265 9.22 22.57 -16.76
N GLY A 266 9.64 21.36 -16.38
CA GLY A 266 10.98 21.11 -15.82
C GLY A 266 11.16 21.54 -14.35
N LEU A 267 10.07 21.77 -13.61
CA LEU A 267 10.12 22.12 -12.18
C LEU A 267 10.92 21.07 -11.40
N THR A 268 11.93 21.52 -10.64
CA THR A 268 12.69 20.68 -9.71
C THR A 268 12.37 21.07 -8.27
N VAL A 269 11.93 20.12 -7.45
CA VAL A 269 11.64 20.28 -6.02
C VAL A 269 12.51 19.30 -5.25
N THR A 270 13.55 19.78 -4.54
CA THR A 270 14.51 18.88 -3.89
C THR A 270 15.00 19.30 -2.50
N GLY A 271 15.13 18.34 -1.58
CA GLY A 271 15.71 18.59 -0.26
C GLY A 271 14.86 19.50 0.65
N ASN A 272 13.59 19.73 0.31
CA ASN A 272 12.72 20.65 1.04
C ASN A 272 12.01 19.97 2.23
N GLY A 273 11.58 20.76 3.21
CA GLY A 273 10.62 20.36 4.23
C GLY A 273 9.27 21.03 3.96
N ILE A 274 8.22 20.25 3.69
CA ILE A 274 6.92 20.77 3.25
C ILE A 274 5.83 20.23 4.16
N GLY A 275 5.17 21.09 4.94
CA GLY A 275 4.21 20.61 5.92
C GLY A 275 3.08 21.58 6.26
N GLY A 276 1.95 21.02 6.72
CA GLY A 276 0.78 21.79 7.14
C GLY A 276 -0.09 22.33 6.00
N TRP A 277 0.02 21.79 4.78
CA TRP A 277 -0.77 22.21 3.62
C TRP A 277 -1.90 21.24 3.29
N ALA A 278 -2.94 21.68 2.56
CA ALA A 278 -3.87 20.72 1.97
C ALA A 278 -3.18 19.84 0.91
N THR A 279 -2.25 20.40 0.14
CA THR A 279 -1.30 19.59 -0.63
C THR A 279 0.10 20.18 -0.51
N GLY A 280 1.11 19.36 -0.24
CA GLY A 280 2.50 19.80 -0.22
C GLY A 280 2.95 20.34 -1.57
N VAL A 281 2.93 19.49 -2.61
CA VAL A 281 3.23 19.87 -4.00
C VAL A 281 2.06 19.49 -4.90
N TYR A 282 1.54 20.44 -5.67
CA TYR A 282 0.49 20.24 -6.68
C TYR A 282 1.06 20.51 -8.07
N ALA A 283 1.55 19.44 -8.70
CA ALA A 283 2.22 19.47 -10.00
C ALA A 283 1.20 19.22 -11.11
N ASN A 284 0.61 20.28 -11.65
CA ASN A 284 -0.38 20.17 -12.73
C ASN A 284 0.24 19.65 -14.05
N PRO A 285 -0.60 19.11 -14.96
CA PRO A 285 -0.18 18.62 -16.27
C PRO A 285 0.67 19.64 -17.04
N GLY A 286 1.74 19.16 -17.67
CA GLY A 286 2.74 19.96 -18.39
C GLY A 286 3.86 20.55 -17.53
N SER A 287 3.93 20.22 -16.24
CA SER A 287 5.04 20.63 -15.37
C SER A 287 6.27 19.74 -15.49
N ASP A 288 6.14 18.46 -15.90
CA ASP A 288 7.26 17.50 -15.97
C ASP A 288 8.12 17.52 -14.68
N ALA A 289 7.45 17.64 -13.53
CA ALA A 289 8.13 17.96 -12.27
C ALA A 289 9.00 16.80 -11.77
N THR A 290 10.21 17.12 -11.29
CA THR A 290 11.09 16.20 -10.56
C THR A 290 11.05 16.54 -9.08
N ILE A 291 10.50 15.65 -8.26
CA ILE A 291 10.28 15.84 -6.82
C ILE A 291 11.13 14.80 -6.07
N SER A 292 12.26 15.20 -5.51
CA SER A 292 13.21 14.24 -4.92
C SER A 292 13.86 14.65 -3.61
N GLY A 293 13.99 13.69 -2.69
CA GLY A 293 14.69 13.90 -1.42
C GLY A 293 14.03 14.92 -0.49
N ASN A 294 12.72 15.15 -0.63
CA ASN A 294 11.96 16.07 0.23
C ASN A 294 11.38 15.32 1.45
N VAL A 295 11.03 16.08 2.49
CA VAL A 295 10.31 15.59 3.67
C VAL A 295 8.95 16.27 3.73
N PHE A 296 7.88 15.50 3.58
CA PHE A 296 6.49 15.92 3.67
C PHE A 296 5.93 15.55 5.04
N VAL A 297 5.37 16.52 5.78
CA VAL A 297 4.88 16.27 7.15
C VAL A 297 3.50 16.89 7.37
N GLY A 298 2.51 16.09 7.76
CA GLY A 298 1.22 16.61 8.20
C GLY A 298 0.45 17.41 7.14
N ASN A 299 0.61 17.11 5.84
CA ASN A 299 -0.27 17.65 4.80
C ASN A 299 -1.49 16.73 4.65
N ASN A 300 -2.57 17.18 4.01
CA ASN A 300 -3.63 16.23 3.68
C ASN A 300 -3.17 15.28 2.58
N VAL A 301 -2.55 15.85 1.55
CA VAL A 301 -1.88 15.12 0.47
C VAL A 301 -0.43 15.57 0.36
N GLY A 302 0.53 14.65 0.30
CA GLY A 302 1.95 15.01 0.14
C GLY A 302 2.22 15.63 -1.23
N VAL A 303 2.07 14.80 -2.28
CA VAL A 303 2.18 15.21 -3.69
C VAL A 303 0.89 14.89 -4.41
N SER A 304 0.40 15.81 -5.24
CA SER A 304 -0.76 15.58 -6.10
C SER A 304 -0.49 16.09 -7.52
N SER A 305 -1.03 15.39 -8.51
CA SER A 305 -0.98 15.78 -9.91
C SER A 305 -2.29 15.45 -10.61
N ASP A 306 -2.87 16.41 -11.34
CA ASP A 306 -4.04 16.17 -12.21
C ASP A 306 -3.65 15.51 -13.54
N GLY A 307 -2.51 14.82 -13.62
CA GLY A 307 -2.01 14.11 -14.81
C GLY A 307 -0.83 13.20 -14.46
N PRO A 308 -0.49 12.21 -15.30
CA PRO A 308 0.69 11.37 -15.06
C PRO A 308 2.02 12.05 -15.46
N ASP A 309 1.97 13.31 -15.94
CA ASP A 309 3.12 14.06 -16.49
C ASP A 309 4.10 14.57 -15.40
N VAL A 310 4.35 13.77 -14.36
CA VAL A 310 5.45 14.00 -13.41
C VAL A 310 6.67 13.23 -13.89
N ALA A 311 7.84 13.88 -13.91
CA ALA A 311 9.06 13.24 -14.41
C ALA A 311 9.62 12.22 -13.41
N ALA A 312 9.56 12.54 -12.11
CA ALA A 312 9.95 11.61 -11.04
C ALA A 312 9.45 12.09 -9.66
N ILE A 313 9.05 11.16 -8.80
CA ILE A 313 8.81 11.36 -7.36
C ILE A 313 9.66 10.33 -6.61
N THR A 314 10.89 10.69 -6.21
CA THR A 314 11.88 9.70 -5.75
C THR A 314 12.60 10.06 -4.46
N GLY A 315 12.81 9.08 -3.58
CA GLY A 315 13.61 9.28 -2.36
C GLY A 315 13.01 10.28 -1.36
N ASN A 316 11.71 10.54 -1.41
CA ASN A 316 11.03 11.44 -0.46
C ASN A 316 10.59 10.68 0.80
N ALA A 317 10.40 11.41 1.89
CA ALA A 317 9.80 10.89 3.12
C ALA A 317 8.44 11.55 3.34
N PHE A 318 7.37 10.75 3.42
CA PHE A 318 6.01 11.17 3.72
C PHE A 318 5.64 10.72 5.12
N ILE A 319 5.38 11.67 6.01
CA ILE A 319 5.19 11.41 7.44
C ILE A 319 3.86 12.02 7.88
N GLY A 320 2.92 11.19 8.26
CA GLY A 320 1.63 11.56 8.81
C GLY A 320 0.79 12.43 7.89
N GLN A 321 0.63 12.06 6.62
CA GLN A 321 -0.39 12.74 5.79
C GLN A 321 -1.79 12.25 6.18
N PHE A 322 -2.83 13.04 5.89
CA PHE A 322 -4.20 12.74 6.36
C PHE A 322 -5.07 11.93 5.38
N PHE A 323 -4.79 11.96 4.08
CA PHE A 323 -5.55 11.23 3.06
C PHE A 323 -4.66 10.35 2.19
N GLU A 324 -3.65 10.94 1.57
CA GLU A 324 -2.80 10.26 0.59
C GLU A 324 -1.37 10.77 0.71
N HIS A 325 -0.37 9.89 0.55
CA HIS A 325 1.01 10.36 0.41
C HIS A 325 1.21 10.95 -1.00
N ILE A 326 0.80 10.22 -2.03
CA ILE A 326 0.89 10.64 -3.44
C ILE A 326 -0.44 10.36 -4.16
N GLY A 327 -1.01 11.36 -4.84
CA GLY A 327 -2.22 11.22 -5.66
C GLY A 327 -1.98 11.61 -7.12
N ILE A 328 -2.16 10.67 -8.06
CA ILE A 328 -1.96 10.88 -9.51
C ILE A 328 -3.28 10.69 -10.26
N GLY A 329 -3.72 11.74 -10.96
CA GLY A 329 -4.82 11.67 -11.91
C GLY A 329 -4.37 11.19 -13.28
N VAL A 330 -5.15 10.30 -13.90
CA VAL A 330 -4.99 9.88 -15.30
C VAL A 330 -6.14 10.46 -16.10
N LEU A 331 -5.89 11.58 -16.78
CA LEU A 331 -6.94 12.32 -17.50
C LEU A 331 -7.55 11.56 -18.70
N PRO A 332 -8.74 11.99 -19.17
CA PRO A 332 -9.33 11.45 -20.39
C PRO A 332 -8.41 11.65 -21.61
N GLY A 333 -8.19 10.59 -22.38
CA GLY A 333 -7.35 10.61 -23.57
C GLY A 333 -5.85 10.43 -23.33
N THR A 334 -5.42 10.27 -22.08
CA THR A 334 -4.11 9.73 -21.75
C THR A 334 -4.06 8.25 -22.16
N GLY A 335 -2.96 7.82 -22.81
CA GLY A 335 -2.72 6.43 -23.15
C GLY A 335 -2.21 5.63 -21.95
N ASP A 336 -1.40 4.61 -22.22
CA ASP A 336 -0.78 3.78 -21.19
C ASP A 336 0.08 4.62 -20.23
N VAL A 337 0.01 4.26 -18.94
CA VAL A 337 0.76 4.91 -17.85
C VAL A 337 1.57 3.85 -17.12
N ASP A 338 2.84 4.17 -16.86
CA ASP A 338 3.73 3.33 -16.07
C ASP A 338 4.42 4.19 -15.01
N LEU A 339 4.06 3.97 -13.75
CA LEU A 339 4.57 4.72 -12.61
C LEU A 339 5.74 4.03 -11.89
N SER A 340 6.06 2.78 -12.24
CA SER A 340 7.04 1.94 -11.52
C SER A 340 8.44 2.55 -11.46
N GLY A 341 8.86 3.23 -12.53
CA GLY A 341 10.12 3.98 -12.59
C GLY A 341 9.99 5.46 -12.18
N VAL A 342 8.77 5.99 -12.18
CA VAL A 342 8.47 7.41 -11.92
C VAL A 342 8.39 7.66 -10.43
N ILE A 343 7.72 6.79 -9.68
CA ILE A 343 7.53 6.86 -8.23
C ILE A 343 8.31 5.70 -7.61
N SER A 344 9.45 5.98 -6.98
CA SER A 344 10.30 4.92 -6.43
C SER A 344 11.17 5.37 -5.27
N GLY A 345 11.47 4.43 -4.36
CA GLY A 345 12.36 4.64 -3.23
C GLY A 345 11.89 5.71 -2.23
N ASN A 346 10.58 6.01 -2.19
CA ASN A 346 9.99 6.87 -1.18
C ASN A 346 9.78 6.06 0.12
N SER A 347 9.65 6.77 1.23
CA SER A 347 9.30 6.19 2.53
C SER A 347 7.98 6.78 3.02
N PHE A 348 7.14 5.92 3.57
CA PHE A 348 5.80 6.24 4.02
C PHE A 348 5.68 5.88 5.50
N GLU A 349 5.26 6.85 6.31
CA GLU A 349 4.99 6.66 7.74
C GLU A 349 3.62 7.27 8.01
N ASP A 350 2.65 6.43 8.35
CA ASP A 350 1.29 6.87 8.64
C ASP A 350 1.24 7.80 9.85
N ALA A 351 0.16 8.57 9.92
CA ALA A 351 -0.05 9.45 11.06
C ALA A 351 -0.14 8.64 12.35
N LEU A 352 0.78 8.86 13.29
CA LEU A 352 0.45 8.60 14.69
C LEU A 352 -0.85 9.35 14.99
N PRO A 353 -1.84 8.74 15.68
CA PRO A 353 -3.11 9.40 15.97
C PRO A 353 -2.81 10.73 16.66
N PHE A 354 -3.04 11.83 15.94
CA PHE A 354 -2.78 13.17 16.45
C PHE A 354 -3.79 13.39 17.59
N PHE A 355 -3.30 13.42 18.83
CA PHE A 355 -4.11 13.62 20.02
C PHE A 355 -4.78 15.01 19.97
N GLY A 356 -6.01 15.06 19.47
CA GLY A 356 -6.90 16.21 19.52
C GLY A 356 -8.20 15.88 18.79
N GLU A 357 -9.25 15.57 19.56
CA GLU A 357 -10.60 15.21 19.10
C GLU A 357 -11.03 16.00 17.85
N MET A 358 -11.00 15.37 16.67
CA MET A 358 -11.70 15.84 15.48
C MET A 358 -12.94 14.96 15.30
N GLU A 359 -14.12 15.54 15.53
CA GLU A 359 -15.41 14.93 15.18
C GLU A 359 -15.47 14.70 13.65
N PRO A 360 -16.02 13.57 13.16
CA PRO A 360 -16.10 13.28 11.73
C PRO A 360 -16.95 14.33 10.99
N ILE A 361 -16.42 14.90 9.91
CA ILE A 361 -17.21 15.70 8.95
C ILE A 361 -17.80 14.77 7.90
N GLU A 362 -19.13 14.71 7.86
CA GLU A 362 -19.94 14.05 6.85
C GLU A 362 -19.76 14.77 5.49
N VAL A 363 -19.01 14.17 4.56
CA VAL A 363 -18.95 14.62 3.16
C VAL A 363 -20.20 14.11 2.45
N GLN A 364 -20.93 15.01 1.81
CA GLN A 364 -22.23 14.71 1.23
C GLN A 364 -22.15 13.68 0.10
N ASN A 365 -22.85 12.56 0.33
CA ASN A 365 -23.40 11.59 -0.63
C ASN A 365 -22.54 10.41 -1.10
N GLU A 366 -21.71 9.81 -0.25
CA GLU A 366 -21.55 8.35 -0.23
C GLU A 366 -21.27 7.90 1.22
N PRO A 367 -21.77 6.75 1.69
CA PRO A 367 -21.48 6.26 3.03
C PRO A 367 -20.03 5.73 3.05
N VAL A 368 -19.05 6.58 3.33
CA VAL A 368 -17.72 6.11 3.70
C VAL A 368 -17.88 5.37 5.02
N ALA A 369 -17.60 4.06 4.99
CA ALA A 369 -17.72 3.18 6.14
C ALA A 369 -17.03 3.79 7.38
N THR A 370 -17.70 3.62 8.51
CA THR A 370 -17.39 4.15 9.83
C THR A 370 -16.14 3.52 10.45
N LYS A 371 -14.97 3.65 9.81
CA LYS A 371 -13.69 3.32 10.45
C LYS A 371 -13.29 4.48 11.37
N GLU A 372 -12.98 4.16 12.62
CA GLU A 372 -12.44 5.13 13.59
C GLU A 372 -11.13 5.72 13.03
N PRO A 373 -10.70 6.95 13.41
CA PRO A 373 -9.49 7.58 12.86
C PRO A 373 -8.20 6.75 13.01
N GLU A 374 -8.19 5.81 13.95
CA GLU A 374 -7.11 4.87 14.25
C GLU A 374 -7.11 3.61 13.36
N GLU A 375 -8.10 3.46 12.48
CA GLU A 375 -8.25 2.36 11.51
C GLU A 375 -8.16 2.85 10.05
N ARG A 376 -7.86 4.13 9.83
CA ARG A 376 -7.64 4.67 8.49
C ARG A 376 -6.21 4.36 8.05
N GLU A 377 -6.07 3.32 7.24
CA GLU A 377 -4.89 3.17 6.38
C GLU A 377 -4.83 4.41 5.48
N VAL A 378 -3.69 5.11 5.51
CA VAL A 378 -3.44 6.23 4.61
C VAL A 378 -2.91 5.64 3.32
N ASN A 379 -3.51 6.00 2.18
CA ASN A 379 -3.06 5.46 0.91
C ASN A 379 -1.64 5.97 0.61
N GLU A 380 -0.68 5.06 0.38
CA GLU A 380 0.67 5.46 0.00
C GLU A 380 0.65 6.10 -1.40
N VAL A 381 0.09 5.42 -2.38
CA VAL A 381 -0.08 5.96 -3.74
C VAL A 381 -1.53 5.77 -4.16
N SER A 382 -2.19 6.83 -4.64
CA SER A 382 -3.54 6.76 -5.21
C SER A 382 -3.50 7.13 -6.69
N ILE A 383 -4.08 6.28 -7.53
CA ILE A 383 -4.14 6.43 -8.98
C ILE A 383 -5.61 6.56 -9.39
N TYR A 384 -5.96 7.74 -9.91
CA TYR A 384 -7.33 8.09 -10.28
C TYR A 384 -7.49 8.12 -11.79
N ALA A 385 -8.04 7.06 -12.39
CA ALA A 385 -8.43 7.09 -13.80
C ALA A 385 -9.68 7.95 -13.97
N LEU A 386 -9.53 9.08 -14.65
CA LEU A 386 -10.60 10.05 -14.89
C LEU A 386 -11.08 9.95 -16.33
N GLY A 387 -12.41 9.93 -16.52
CA GLY A 387 -13.02 9.87 -17.85
C GLY A 387 -13.92 8.66 -18.03
N SER A 388 -14.31 8.37 -19.27
CA SER A 388 -15.07 7.17 -19.59
C SER A 388 -14.68 6.63 -20.97
N GLY A 389 -14.39 5.35 -21.04
CA GLY A 389 -14.40 4.49 -22.22
C GLY A 389 -13.08 4.38 -22.97
N THR A 390 -11.93 4.46 -22.29
CA THR A 390 -10.63 4.30 -22.94
C THR A 390 -9.79 3.24 -22.24
N ASP A 391 -9.61 2.13 -22.94
CA ASP A 391 -8.74 1.01 -22.58
C ASP A 391 -7.28 1.50 -22.43
N ARG A 392 -6.64 1.13 -21.33
CA ARG A 392 -5.27 1.54 -21.00
C ARG A 392 -4.54 0.42 -20.28
N THR A 393 -3.23 0.35 -20.47
CA THR A 393 -2.36 -0.32 -19.52
C THR A 393 -1.93 0.68 -18.44
N LEU A 394 -2.16 0.35 -17.17
CA LEU A 394 -1.85 1.18 -16.02
C LEU A 394 -0.99 0.37 -15.04
N VAL A 395 0.28 0.76 -14.91
CA VAL A 395 1.24 0.12 -14.02
C VAL A 395 1.49 1.04 -12.83
N GLY A 396 1.26 0.51 -11.64
CA GLY A 396 1.48 1.11 -10.34
C GLY A 396 2.95 1.15 -9.93
N THR A 397 3.21 0.99 -8.63
CA THR A 397 4.50 1.16 -7.98
C THR A 397 4.84 -0.06 -7.12
N GLU A 398 6.04 -0.14 -6.56
CA GLU A 398 6.37 -1.22 -5.60
C GLU A 398 5.84 -0.92 -4.17
N ALA A 399 4.99 0.10 -4.03
CA ALA A 399 4.38 0.54 -2.77
C ALA A 399 2.88 0.20 -2.80
N GLN A 400 2.19 0.33 -1.66
CA GLN A 400 0.75 0.08 -1.63
C GLN A 400 0.00 1.08 -2.51
N ASP A 401 -0.57 0.58 -3.60
CA ASP A 401 -1.33 1.37 -4.54
C ASP A 401 -2.83 1.25 -4.27
N VAL A 402 -3.52 2.38 -4.42
CA VAL A 402 -4.98 2.42 -4.47
C VAL A 402 -5.40 2.91 -5.84
N PHE A 403 -6.02 2.01 -6.58
CA PHE A 403 -6.43 2.26 -7.95
C PHE A 403 -7.94 2.46 -8.05
N PHE A 404 -8.32 3.60 -8.64
CA PHE A 404 -9.70 3.89 -8.99
C PHE A 404 -9.81 4.01 -10.51
N GLY A 405 -10.26 2.93 -11.13
CA GLY A 405 -10.51 2.82 -12.56
C GLY A 405 -11.81 3.50 -12.98
N ASN A 406 -12.09 3.43 -14.29
CA ASN A 406 -13.19 4.19 -14.89
C ASN A 406 -14.10 3.29 -15.71
N ALA A 407 -14.62 3.76 -16.84
CA ALA A 407 -15.25 2.87 -17.81
C ALA A 407 -14.22 2.52 -18.90
N GLY A 408 -14.15 1.28 -19.37
CA GLY A 408 -13.16 0.85 -20.36
C GLY A 408 -12.56 -0.50 -19.97
N ASP A 409 -11.89 -1.16 -20.91
CA ASP A 409 -11.29 -2.47 -20.64
C ASP A 409 -9.82 -2.22 -20.25
N GLU A 410 -9.58 -1.96 -18.97
CA GLU A 410 -8.26 -1.61 -18.43
C GLU A 410 -7.39 -2.85 -18.15
N THR A 411 -6.08 -2.70 -18.34
CA THR A 411 -5.08 -3.68 -17.90
C THR A 411 -4.25 -3.06 -16.78
N ILE A 412 -4.35 -3.58 -15.57
CA ILE A 412 -3.78 -2.95 -14.37
C ILE A 412 -2.73 -3.87 -13.76
N ALA A 413 -1.58 -3.33 -13.36
CA ALA A 413 -0.57 -4.06 -12.60
C ALA A 413 -0.17 -3.22 -11.38
N GLY A 414 -0.50 -3.69 -10.17
CA GLY A 414 -0.12 -3.05 -8.92
C GLY A 414 1.38 -3.19 -8.61
N LEU A 415 1.94 -4.37 -8.87
CA LEU A 415 3.34 -4.80 -8.65
C LEU A 415 3.58 -5.44 -7.26
N GLU A 416 4.39 -4.82 -6.41
CA GLU A 416 4.62 -5.24 -5.02
C GLU A 416 3.83 -4.29 -4.12
N GLY A 417 3.32 -4.77 -2.99
CA GLY A 417 2.41 -4.00 -2.16
C GLY A 417 1.15 -4.80 -1.85
N ASP A 418 0.42 -4.35 -0.82
CA ASP A 418 -0.95 -4.80 -0.59
C ASP A 418 -1.88 -3.79 -1.29
N ASP A 419 -2.25 -4.08 -2.53
CA ASP A 419 -2.92 -3.11 -3.40
C ASP A 419 -4.45 -3.16 -3.28
N LEU A 420 -5.10 -2.01 -3.44
CA LEU A 420 -6.56 -1.92 -3.55
C LEU A 420 -6.93 -1.48 -4.96
N ILE A 421 -7.46 -2.39 -5.77
CA ILE A 421 -7.80 -2.13 -7.16
C ILE A 421 -9.30 -2.17 -7.36
N ALA A 422 -9.89 -1.01 -7.65
CA ALA A 422 -11.26 -0.90 -8.14
C ALA A 422 -11.22 -0.54 -9.62
N ALA A 423 -11.21 -1.52 -10.53
CA ALA A 423 -10.98 -1.28 -11.96
C ALA A 423 -12.18 -0.60 -12.66
N GLY A 424 -13.38 -0.76 -12.11
CA GLY A 424 -14.52 0.05 -12.48
C GLY A 424 -15.51 -0.72 -13.35
N ALA A 425 -15.74 -0.27 -14.57
CA ALA A 425 -16.72 -0.87 -15.48
C ALA A 425 -16.09 -1.17 -16.83
N GLY A 426 -16.03 -2.44 -17.19
CA GLY A 426 -15.46 -2.90 -18.46
C GLY A 426 -15.20 -4.38 -18.38
N ASP A 427 -14.35 -4.87 -19.28
CA ASP A 427 -13.70 -6.17 -19.18
C ASP A 427 -12.25 -5.94 -18.71
N ASP A 428 -12.09 -5.73 -17.41
CA ASP A 428 -10.83 -5.31 -16.80
C ASP A 428 -9.94 -6.53 -16.49
N THR A 429 -8.63 -6.36 -16.71
CA THR A 429 -7.62 -7.38 -16.43
C THR A 429 -6.62 -6.88 -15.41
N VAL A 430 -6.49 -7.57 -14.27
CA VAL A 430 -5.39 -7.33 -13.33
C VAL A 430 -4.26 -8.31 -13.60
N ILE A 431 -3.03 -7.81 -13.70
CA ILE A 431 -1.82 -8.60 -13.88
C ILE A 431 -1.08 -8.71 -12.55
N GLU A 432 -0.92 -9.93 -12.08
CA GLU A 432 -0.20 -10.27 -10.87
C GLU A 432 1.18 -10.87 -11.18
N SER A 433 2.17 -10.53 -10.35
CA SER A 433 3.59 -10.89 -10.54
C SER A 433 3.90 -12.40 -10.40
N GLY A 434 2.89 -13.22 -10.08
CA GLY A 434 2.95 -14.69 -10.13
C GLY A 434 2.23 -15.39 -8.98
N PHE A 435 1.83 -16.64 -9.20
CA PHE A 435 1.26 -17.50 -8.17
C PHE A 435 2.38 -18.00 -7.22
N ALA A 436 2.50 -17.42 -6.03
CA ALA A 436 3.36 -17.97 -5.00
C ALA A 436 2.89 -19.39 -4.64
N ALA A 437 3.81 -20.26 -4.21
CA ALA A 437 3.40 -21.53 -3.61
C ALA A 437 2.62 -21.24 -2.31
N GLY A 438 1.31 -21.50 -2.33
CA GLY A 438 0.39 -21.17 -1.23
C GLY A 438 -0.34 -19.84 -1.39
N ALA A 439 -0.28 -19.20 -2.56
CA ALA A 439 -1.17 -18.11 -2.91
C ALA A 439 -2.63 -18.57 -2.83
N THR A 440 -3.49 -17.71 -2.30
CA THR A 440 -4.92 -17.96 -2.16
C THR A 440 -5.71 -16.86 -2.83
N ILE A 441 -6.74 -17.23 -3.57
CA ILE A 441 -7.78 -16.31 -4.03
C ILE A 441 -8.99 -16.58 -3.13
N THR A 442 -9.50 -15.54 -2.49
CA THR A 442 -10.67 -15.61 -1.63
C THR A 442 -11.67 -14.55 -2.01
N PHE A 443 -12.96 -14.87 -1.90
CA PHE A 443 -14.04 -13.95 -2.25
C PHE A 443 -14.73 -13.46 -0.98
N ASP A 444 -14.87 -12.14 -0.87
CA ASP A 444 -15.68 -11.50 0.17
C ASP A 444 -16.94 -10.90 -0.45
N GLU A 445 -18.00 -11.72 -0.51
CA GLU A 445 -19.32 -11.25 -0.94
C GLU A 445 -19.91 -10.19 0.00
N ALA A 446 -19.53 -10.19 1.29
CA ALA A 446 -20.05 -9.22 2.26
C ALA A 446 -19.46 -7.82 2.04
N ALA A 447 -18.25 -7.74 1.48
CA ALA A 447 -17.59 -6.50 1.07
C ALA A 447 -18.04 -5.97 -0.31
N GLY A 448 -18.84 -6.76 -1.06
CA GLY A 448 -19.31 -6.41 -2.40
C GLY A 448 -18.36 -6.91 -3.48
N ASN A 449 -18.49 -8.19 -3.86
CA ASN A 449 -17.73 -8.88 -4.92
C ASN A 449 -16.22 -8.60 -4.92
N ALA A 450 -15.62 -8.42 -3.74
CA ALA A 450 -14.19 -8.17 -3.63
C ALA A 450 -13.43 -9.49 -3.65
N THR A 451 -12.39 -9.57 -4.49
CA THR A 451 -11.46 -10.70 -4.57
C THR A 451 -10.20 -10.34 -3.83
N VAL A 452 -9.87 -11.07 -2.76
CA VAL A 452 -8.60 -10.92 -2.06
C VAL A 452 -7.63 -11.97 -2.58
N ILE A 453 -6.51 -11.50 -3.10
CA ILE A 453 -5.42 -12.32 -3.62
C ILE A 453 -4.27 -12.21 -2.64
N THR A 454 -3.63 -13.32 -2.31
CA THR A 454 -2.33 -13.30 -1.64
C THR A 454 -1.30 -13.84 -2.61
N ALA A 455 -0.55 -12.97 -3.27
CA ALA A 455 0.41 -13.31 -4.32
C ALA A 455 1.88 -13.13 -3.84
N VAL A 456 2.84 -13.23 -4.77
CA VAL A 456 4.25 -12.93 -4.49
C VAL A 456 4.46 -11.45 -4.15
N GLY A 457 3.63 -10.56 -4.70
CA GLY A 457 3.70 -9.10 -4.56
C GLY A 457 3.12 -8.55 -3.25
N GLY A 458 2.11 -9.22 -2.68
CA GLY A 458 1.46 -8.84 -1.43
C GLY A 458 0.03 -9.38 -1.37
N ALA A 459 -0.79 -8.78 -0.52
CA ALA A 459 -2.19 -9.11 -0.36
C ALA A 459 -3.08 -8.05 -1.01
N ASP A 460 -3.58 -8.35 -2.21
CA ASP A 460 -4.32 -7.40 -3.03
C ASP A 460 -5.82 -7.60 -2.87
N THR A 461 -6.57 -6.50 -2.89
CA THR A 461 -8.03 -6.49 -2.85
C THR A 461 -8.55 -5.90 -4.15
N LEU A 462 -9.23 -6.72 -4.94
CA LEU A 462 -9.74 -6.35 -6.26
C LEU A 462 -11.26 -6.21 -6.24
N SER A 463 -11.80 -5.26 -7.00
CA SER A 463 -13.24 -5.08 -7.22
C SER A 463 -13.52 -4.60 -8.64
N GLY A 464 -14.56 -5.18 -9.26
CA GLY A 464 -14.91 -4.89 -10.66
C GLY A 464 -13.79 -5.27 -11.61
N VAL A 465 -13.24 -6.48 -11.42
CA VAL A 465 -12.16 -7.06 -12.22
C VAL A 465 -12.67 -8.37 -12.79
N GLU A 466 -12.66 -8.48 -14.12
CA GLU A 466 -13.22 -9.60 -14.86
C GLU A 466 -12.17 -10.67 -15.16
N ASN A 467 -10.89 -10.30 -15.26
CA ASN A 467 -9.79 -11.22 -15.58
C ASN A 467 -8.61 -11.03 -14.64
N LEU A 468 -8.02 -12.15 -14.21
CA LEU A 468 -6.78 -12.17 -13.46
C LEU A 468 -5.69 -12.85 -14.28
N ALA A 469 -4.61 -12.14 -14.58
CA ALA A 469 -3.50 -12.63 -15.40
C ALA A 469 -2.24 -12.87 -14.55
N PHE A 470 -1.60 -14.01 -14.79
CA PHE A 470 -0.27 -14.36 -14.29
C PHE A 470 0.67 -14.64 -15.48
N ASP A 471 1.98 -14.70 -15.22
CA ASP A 471 3.03 -14.90 -16.22
C ASP A 471 2.80 -16.08 -17.21
N ASP A 472 2.03 -17.09 -16.80
CA ASP A 472 1.75 -18.30 -17.58
C ASP A 472 0.27 -18.63 -17.82
N GLU A 473 -0.66 -17.94 -17.15
CA GLU A 473 -2.09 -18.25 -17.21
C GLU A 473 -2.98 -17.05 -16.91
N THR A 474 -4.11 -16.95 -17.60
CA THR A 474 -5.21 -16.04 -17.24
C THR A 474 -6.31 -16.87 -16.59
N VAL A 475 -6.65 -16.51 -15.35
CA VAL A 475 -7.71 -17.10 -14.55
C VAL A 475 -8.93 -16.19 -14.64
N SER A 476 -10.03 -16.71 -15.19
CA SER A 476 -11.36 -16.08 -15.17
C SER A 476 -12.34 -16.82 -14.24
N ILE A 477 -12.09 -18.11 -14.01
CA ILE A 477 -12.88 -18.97 -13.12
C ILE A 477 -11.96 -19.48 -12.01
N VAL A 478 -12.37 -19.29 -10.77
CA VAL A 478 -11.71 -19.85 -9.59
C VAL A 478 -12.57 -21.03 -9.11
N THR A 479 -12.03 -22.25 -9.24
CA THR A 479 -12.70 -23.48 -8.78
C THR A 479 -12.03 -24.06 -7.54
N GLY A 480 -12.79 -24.85 -6.77
CA GLY A 480 -12.26 -25.61 -5.64
C GLY A 480 -12.76 -27.05 -5.63
N ALA A 481 -11.88 -28.00 -5.30
CA ALA A 481 -12.28 -29.40 -5.16
C ALA A 481 -13.35 -29.61 -4.08
N ASP A 482 -14.28 -30.53 -4.34
CA ASP A 482 -15.36 -30.89 -3.42
C ASP A 482 -15.06 -32.16 -2.63
N GLU A 483 -15.66 -32.24 -1.45
CA GLU A 483 -15.66 -33.45 -0.63
C GLU A 483 -17.07 -33.87 -0.25
N ALA A 484 -17.32 -35.18 -0.27
CA ALA A 484 -18.53 -35.79 0.24
C ALA A 484 -18.22 -37.09 0.99
N ALA A 485 -19.21 -37.59 1.73
CA ALA A 485 -19.12 -38.87 2.41
C ALA A 485 -20.45 -39.63 2.33
N THR A 486 -20.35 -40.96 2.29
CA THR A 486 -21.48 -41.89 2.33
C THR A 486 -21.01 -43.24 2.91
N ASP A 487 -21.94 -44.18 3.08
CA ASP A 487 -21.64 -45.60 3.23
C ASP A 487 -21.84 -46.35 1.90
N GLU A 488 -21.34 -47.59 1.76
CA GLU A 488 -21.51 -48.34 0.51
C GLU A 488 -22.97 -48.65 0.15
N ASP A 489 -23.88 -48.58 1.13
CA ASP A 489 -25.31 -48.87 0.96
C ASP A 489 -26.15 -47.67 0.49
N SER A 490 -25.61 -46.46 0.60
CA SER A 490 -26.37 -45.23 0.41
C SER A 490 -25.83 -44.37 -0.73
N ALA A 491 -26.76 -43.81 -1.49
CA ALA A 491 -26.48 -42.70 -2.38
C ALA A 491 -26.35 -41.40 -1.59
N THR A 492 -25.49 -40.50 -2.06
CA THR A 492 -25.32 -39.14 -1.53
C THR A 492 -25.55 -38.09 -2.61
N THR A 493 -25.84 -36.86 -2.20
CA THR A 493 -26.11 -35.73 -3.10
C THR A 493 -25.37 -34.48 -2.62
N GLY A 494 -24.96 -33.63 -3.54
CA GLY A 494 -24.30 -32.35 -3.24
C GLY A 494 -24.39 -31.37 -4.40
N THR A 495 -23.67 -30.26 -4.29
CA THR A 495 -23.48 -29.25 -5.32
C THR A 495 -21.98 -28.98 -5.46
N VAL A 496 -21.50 -28.79 -6.68
CA VAL A 496 -20.06 -28.58 -6.96
C VAL A 496 -19.69 -27.14 -7.27
N LEU A 497 -20.69 -26.23 -7.27
CA LEU A 497 -20.48 -24.82 -7.65
C LEU A 497 -20.55 -23.88 -6.43
N ASP A 498 -20.78 -24.40 -5.21
CA ASP A 498 -20.97 -23.59 -4.00
C ASP A 498 -19.68 -22.87 -3.55
N ASN A 499 -18.52 -23.36 -4.01
CA ASN A 499 -17.18 -22.84 -3.74
C ASN A 499 -16.47 -22.36 -5.02
N ASP A 500 -17.18 -22.30 -6.14
CA ASP A 500 -16.66 -21.87 -7.45
C ASP A 500 -17.15 -20.46 -7.79
N PHE A 501 -16.32 -19.68 -8.48
CA PHE A 501 -16.63 -18.28 -8.82
C PHE A 501 -16.12 -17.88 -10.21
N ASP A 502 -16.96 -17.17 -10.96
CA ASP A 502 -16.57 -16.44 -12.17
C ASP A 502 -16.22 -15.00 -11.78
N LEU A 503 -15.00 -14.55 -12.08
CA LEU A 503 -14.54 -13.19 -11.73
C LEU A 503 -15.41 -12.09 -12.34
N ALA A 504 -15.90 -12.26 -13.56
CA ALA A 504 -16.66 -11.26 -14.31
C ALA A 504 -18.14 -11.22 -13.92
N LEU A 505 -18.73 -12.40 -13.70
CA LEU A 505 -20.18 -12.56 -13.60
C LEU A 505 -20.67 -13.06 -12.23
N GLY A 506 -19.74 -13.48 -11.37
CA GLY A 506 -20.00 -14.08 -10.07
C GLY A 506 -20.55 -15.52 -10.14
N GLN A 507 -20.88 -16.09 -8.98
CA GLN A 507 -21.28 -17.51 -8.85
C GLN A 507 -22.49 -17.92 -9.71
N GLY A 508 -23.35 -16.96 -10.10
CA GLY A 508 -24.64 -17.24 -10.75
C GLY A 508 -24.57 -17.70 -12.20
N ASP A 509 -23.42 -17.52 -12.85
CA ASP A 509 -23.26 -17.73 -14.30
C ASP A 509 -22.36 -18.93 -14.66
N LEU A 510 -21.92 -19.70 -13.65
CA LEU A 510 -21.21 -20.97 -13.84
C LEU A 510 -22.17 -22.13 -14.14
N THR A 511 -21.76 -23.01 -15.06
CA THR A 511 -22.48 -24.25 -15.36
C THR A 511 -21.56 -25.44 -15.51
N VAL A 512 -22.02 -26.62 -15.10
CA VAL A 512 -21.29 -27.87 -15.36
C VAL A 512 -21.71 -28.44 -16.71
N THR A 513 -20.74 -28.87 -17.52
CA THR A 513 -21.01 -29.40 -18.88
C THR A 513 -20.59 -30.84 -19.08
N GLU A 514 -19.61 -31.33 -18.33
CA GLU A 514 -19.07 -32.68 -18.47
C GLU A 514 -18.72 -33.30 -17.12
N VAL A 515 -18.76 -34.64 -17.05
CA VAL A 515 -18.18 -35.45 -15.97
C VAL A 515 -17.33 -36.54 -16.65
N GLU A 516 -16.08 -36.72 -16.21
CA GLU A 516 -15.12 -37.65 -16.82
C GLU A 516 -14.99 -37.48 -18.36
N GLY A 517 -15.02 -36.22 -18.82
CA GLY A 517 -14.99 -35.88 -20.25
C GLY A 517 -16.23 -36.33 -21.05
N THR A 518 -17.29 -36.72 -20.37
CA THR A 518 -18.58 -37.09 -20.96
C THR A 518 -19.60 -36.00 -20.69
N ALA A 519 -20.18 -35.45 -21.77
CA ALA A 519 -21.21 -34.42 -21.64
C ALA A 519 -22.38 -34.86 -20.75
N ILE A 520 -22.80 -33.98 -19.84
CA ILE A 520 -23.93 -34.25 -18.96
C ILE A 520 -25.22 -34.43 -19.75
N GLY A 521 -26.08 -35.33 -19.28
CA GLY A 521 -27.32 -35.69 -19.95
C GLY A 521 -28.36 -36.20 -18.97
N SER A 522 -29.46 -36.77 -19.48
CA SER A 522 -30.58 -37.20 -18.62
C SER A 522 -30.35 -38.52 -17.87
N GLY A 523 -29.11 -39.03 -17.79
CA GLY A 523 -28.80 -40.35 -17.24
C GLY A 523 -27.49 -40.38 -16.50
N ALA A 524 -27.32 -41.41 -15.66
CA ALA A 524 -26.13 -41.59 -14.87
C ALA A 524 -24.90 -41.98 -15.72
N ILE A 525 -23.74 -41.52 -15.29
CA ILE A 525 -22.41 -41.80 -15.83
C ILE A 525 -21.77 -42.86 -14.93
N LEU A 526 -21.31 -43.94 -15.55
CA LEU A 526 -20.62 -45.04 -14.85
C LEU A 526 -19.15 -44.69 -14.65
N LEU A 527 -18.73 -44.61 -13.40
CA LEU A 527 -17.34 -44.37 -13.02
C LEU A 527 -16.50 -45.64 -13.18
N ALA A 528 -15.17 -45.47 -13.16
CA ALA A 528 -14.24 -46.60 -13.22
C ALA A 528 -14.36 -47.54 -12.01
N SER A 529 -14.80 -47.03 -10.86
CA SER A 529 -15.11 -47.79 -9.65
C SER A 529 -16.30 -48.74 -9.82
N GLY A 530 -17.24 -48.42 -10.71
CA GLY A 530 -18.54 -49.09 -10.80
C GLY A 530 -19.69 -48.26 -10.23
N ALA A 531 -19.39 -47.19 -9.50
CA ALA A 531 -20.38 -46.23 -9.02
C ALA A 531 -21.01 -45.43 -10.17
N LEU A 532 -22.15 -44.83 -9.90
CA LEU A 532 -22.95 -44.04 -10.83
C LEU A 532 -23.06 -42.59 -10.36
N VAL A 533 -22.76 -41.65 -11.25
CA VAL A 533 -22.94 -40.21 -11.00
C VAL A 533 -24.00 -39.64 -11.93
N THR A 534 -24.98 -38.94 -11.37
CA THR A 534 -25.86 -38.04 -12.15
C THR A 534 -25.50 -36.61 -11.80
N MET A 535 -25.20 -35.79 -12.81
CA MET A 535 -24.82 -34.38 -12.65
C MET A 535 -25.78 -33.51 -13.48
N ALA A 536 -26.20 -32.39 -12.92
CA ALA A 536 -26.99 -31.37 -13.60
C ALA A 536 -26.14 -30.13 -13.93
N ALA A 537 -26.62 -29.31 -14.87
CA ALA A 537 -25.89 -28.13 -15.32
C ALA A 537 -25.74 -27.05 -14.23
N ASP A 538 -26.61 -27.07 -13.22
CA ASP A 538 -26.55 -26.19 -12.04
C ASP A 538 -25.56 -26.70 -10.97
N GLY A 539 -24.75 -27.70 -11.29
CA GLY A 539 -23.78 -28.28 -10.38
C GLY A 539 -24.34 -29.27 -9.36
N SER A 540 -25.66 -29.49 -9.31
CA SER A 540 -26.23 -30.50 -8.42
C SER A 540 -25.90 -31.91 -8.90
N TYR A 541 -25.44 -32.77 -7.98
CA TYR A 541 -25.10 -34.16 -8.29
C TYR A 541 -25.72 -35.16 -7.33
N ALA A 542 -25.83 -36.40 -7.81
CA ALA A 542 -26.12 -37.59 -7.02
C ALA A 542 -25.05 -38.65 -7.34
N TYR A 543 -24.41 -39.17 -6.29
CA TYR A 543 -23.44 -40.26 -6.34
C TYR A 543 -24.07 -41.51 -5.72
N ASP A 544 -24.13 -42.59 -6.47
CA ASP A 544 -24.67 -43.89 -6.09
C ASP A 544 -23.56 -44.93 -6.22
N THR A 545 -23.20 -45.57 -5.12
CA THR A 545 -22.17 -46.61 -5.05
C THR A 545 -22.50 -47.81 -5.94
N SER A 546 -23.79 -48.05 -6.21
CA SER A 546 -24.30 -49.11 -7.09
C SER A 546 -23.77 -50.52 -6.78
N GLY A 547 -23.49 -50.79 -5.51
CA GLY A 547 -22.91 -52.06 -5.07
C GLY A 547 -21.46 -52.29 -5.48
N ALA A 548 -20.73 -51.22 -5.82
CA ALA A 548 -19.32 -51.32 -6.21
C ALA A 548 -18.37 -51.55 -5.03
N PHE A 549 -18.84 -51.37 -3.79
CA PHE A 549 -18.01 -51.35 -2.59
C PHE A 549 -18.54 -52.24 -1.46
N GLU A 550 -19.42 -53.20 -1.76
CA GLU A 550 -20.04 -54.09 -0.75
C GLU A 550 -19.02 -54.95 0.01
N ASP A 551 -17.83 -55.15 -0.54
CA ASP A 551 -16.78 -55.96 0.11
C ASP A 551 -16.04 -55.20 1.27
N LEU A 552 -16.58 -54.09 1.78
CA LEU A 552 -15.94 -53.26 2.82
C LEU A 552 -16.46 -53.63 4.22
N ASP A 553 -15.57 -54.13 5.08
CA ASP A 553 -15.92 -54.48 6.46
C ASP A 553 -16.40 -53.24 7.28
N GLU A 554 -17.23 -53.44 8.33
CA GLU A 554 -17.75 -52.35 9.17
C GLU A 554 -16.64 -51.37 9.64
N GLY A 555 -16.77 -50.11 9.21
CA GLY A 555 -15.83 -49.04 9.55
C GLY A 555 -14.53 -49.02 8.75
N GLU A 556 -14.32 -49.93 7.80
CA GLU A 556 -13.33 -49.76 6.73
C GLU A 556 -13.70 -48.54 5.88
N THR A 557 -12.71 -47.87 5.27
CA THR A 557 -12.99 -46.71 4.42
C THR A 557 -12.18 -46.72 3.16
N VAL A 558 -12.82 -46.38 2.04
CA VAL A 558 -12.18 -46.13 0.75
C VAL A 558 -12.59 -44.75 0.23
N THR A 559 -11.83 -44.24 -0.73
CA THR A 559 -12.16 -42.99 -1.43
C THR A 559 -12.34 -43.26 -2.91
N ASP A 560 -13.41 -42.72 -3.49
CA ASP A 560 -13.63 -42.65 -4.93
C ASP A 560 -13.64 -41.18 -5.37
N SER A 561 -13.36 -40.92 -6.63
CA SER A 561 -13.29 -39.55 -7.16
C SER A 561 -13.75 -39.47 -8.59
N PHE A 562 -14.38 -38.36 -8.97
CA PHE A 562 -14.70 -38.05 -10.36
C PHE A 562 -14.42 -36.59 -10.68
N ALA A 563 -13.95 -36.34 -11.91
CA ALA A 563 -13.70 -35.01 -12.43
C ALA A 563 -14.93 -34.44 -13.15
N TYR A 564 -15.15 -33.13 -13.06
CA TYR A 564 -16.19 -32.39 -13.75
C TYR A 564 -15.63 -31.14 -14.43
N THR A 565 -16.31 -30.66 -15.47
CA THR A 565 -15.93 -29.45 -16.22
C THR A 565 -16.93 -28.33 -15.95
N VAL A 566 -16.44 -27.24 -15.35
CA VAL A 566 -17.17 -25.98 -15.13
C VAL A 566 -16.93 -25.06 -16.31
N VAL A 567 -17.97 -24.36 -16.75
CA VAL A 567 -17.93 -23.42 -17.88
C VAL A 567 -18.67 -22.14 -17.50
N ASP A 568 -18.08 -20.99 -17.81
CA ASP A 568 -18.68 -19.67 -17.63
C ASP A 568 -19.62 -19.26 -18.79
N GLY A 569 -20.22 -18.08 -18.66
CA GLY A 569 -21.11 -17.50 -19.68
C GLY A 569 -20.43 -17.21 -21.03
N ASP A 570 -19.11 -17.02 -21.02
CA ASP A 570 -18.28 -16.68 -22.19
C ASP A 570 -17.65 -17.92 -22.86
N GLY A 571 -17.71 -19.07 -22.19
CA GLY A 571 -17.28 -20.37 -22.68
C GLY A 571 -15.87 -20.78 -22.26
N ASN A 572 -15.24 -20.09 -21.30
CA ASN A 572 -14.02 -20.58 -20.66
C ASN A 572 -14.36 -21.79 -19.79
N ALA A 573 -13.44 -22.75 -19.70
CA ALA A 573 -13.69 -24.03 -19.05
C ALA A 573 -12.54 -24.45 -18.13
N THR A 574 -12.89 -24.86 -16.92
CA THR A 574 -11.97 -25.37 -15.89
C THR A 574 -12.41 -26.77 -15.45
N VAL A 575 -11.45 -27.64 -15.12
CA VAL A 575 -11.71 -29.02 -14.67
C VAL A 575 -11.35 -29.13 -13.19
N GLU A 576 -12.29 -29.64 -12.40
CA GLU A 576 -12.16 -29.84 -10.96
C GLU A 576 -12.66 -31.24 -10.55
N SER A 577 -12.57 -31.61 -9.28
CA SER A 577 -12.92 -32.97 -8.82
C SER A 577 -13.75 -33.01 -7.55
N VAL A 578 -14.61 -34.03 -7.45
CA VAL A 578 -15.30 -34.43 -6.22
C VAL A 578 -14.61 -35.66 -5.65
N THR A 579 -14.23 -35.62 -4.39
CA THR A 579 -13.74 -36.78 -3.62
C THR A 579 -14.82 -37.28 -2.67
N VAL A 580 -15.25 -38.52 -2.84
CA VAL A 580 -16.23 -39.18 -1.99
C VAL A 580 -15.52 -40.16 -1.07
N LYS A 581 -15.72 -40.03 0.25
CA LYS A 581 -15.30 -41.03 1.23
C LYS A 581 -16.45 -42.02 1.49
N ILE A 582 -16.20 -43.30 1.22
CA ILE A 582 -17.14 -44.40 1.45
C ILE A 582 -16.70 -45.14 2.72
N THR A 583 -17.66 -45.49 3.57
CA THR A 583 -17.42 -46.22 4.83
C THR A 583 -18.23 -47.51 4.87
N GLY A 584 -17.52 -48.62 5.17
CA GLY A 584 -18.04 -49.95 5.46
C GLY A 584 -19.18 -49.95 6.47
N GLN A 585 -20.28 -50.63 6.17
CA GLN A 585 -21.38 -50.96 7.06
C GLN A 585 -21.51 -52.47 7.13
N ASN A 586 -21.94 -52.96 8.30
CA ASN A 586 -22.15 -54.38 8.48
C ASN A 586 -23.35 -54.86 7.63
N ASP A 587 -23.07 -55.77 6.71
CA ASP A 587 -24.03 -56.58 5.97
C ASP A 587 -24.47 -57.79 6.81
N ALA A 588 -25.73 -58.20 6.72
CA ALA A 588 -26.21 -59.30 7.55
C ALA A 588 -25.96 -60.68 6.89
N PRO A 589 -25.57 -61.71 7.66
CA PRO A 589 -25.25 -63.02 7.10
C PRO A 589 -26.46 -63.70 6.49
N VAL A 590 -26.25 -64.25 5.29
CA VAL A 590 -27.28 -64.97 4.54
C VAL A 590 -27.06 -66.47 4.68
N ILE A 591 -28.02 -67.14 5.32
CA ILE A 591 -28.03 -68.60 5.48
C ILE A 591 -28.93 -69.28 4.43
N GLY A 592 -28.39 -70.30 3.76
CA GLY A 592 -29.10 -71.12 2.79
C GLY A 592 -29.89 -72.28 3.39
N ASP A 593 -30.86 -72.78 2.64
CA ASP A 593 -31.69 -73.92 3.04
C ASP A 593 -30.92 -75.26 2.99
N ALA A 594 -31.28 -76.18 3.89
CA ALA A 594 -30.83 -77.57 3.85
C ALA A 594 -31.98 -78.53 4.19
N SER A 595 -31.86 -79.77 3.73
CA SER A 595 -32.78 -80.85 4.06
C SER A 595 -32.02 -82.12 4.44
N ALA A 596 -32.60 -82.89 5.35
CA ALA A 596 -32.06 -84.16 5.83
C ALA A 596 -33.19 -85.13 6.17
N GLU A 597 -32.89 -86.43 6.16
CA GLU A 597 -33.80 -87.48 6.63
C GLU A 597 -33.28 -88.03 7.96
N VAL A 598 -34.16 -88.10 8.96
CA VAL A 598 -33.90 -88.74 10.27
C VAL A 598 -34.88 -89.89 10.45
N GLN A 599 -34.47 -91.00 11.06
CA GLN A 599 -35.41 -92.08 11.39
C GLN A 599 -36.14 -91.74 12.70
N GLU A 600 -37.40 -92.16 12.83
CA GLU A 600 -38.21 -91.90 14.03
C GLU A 600 -37.57 -92.44 15.32
N ASP A 601 -36.82 -93.53 15.21
CA ASP A 601 -36.10 -94.20 16.31
C ASP A 601 -34.70 -93.59 16.56
N ASP A 602 -34.25 -92.64 15.74
CA ASP A 602 -32.99 -91.93 15.97
C ASP A 602 -33.19 -90.87 17.06
N GLY A 603 -32.25 -90.80 17.99
CA GLY A 603 -32.17 -89.66 18.92
C GLY A 603 -31.60 -88.42 18.22
N ALA A 604 -31.08 -87.47 19.01
CA ALA A 604 -30.39 -86.29 18.49
C ALA A 604 -29.35 -86.63 17.42
N ALA A 605 -29.53 -86.07 16.22
CA ALA A 605 -28.66 -86.24 15.06
C ALA A 605 -28.27 -84.87 14.48
N VAL A 606 -27.02 -84.73 14.04
CA VAL A 606 -26.59 -83.56 13.25
C VAL A 606 -27.20 -83.69 11.85
N ILE A 607 -28.00 -82.69 11.47
CA ILE A 607 -28.75 -82.70 10.20
C ILE A 607 -28.21 -81.69 9.17
N ALA A 608 -27.49 -80.64 9.60
CA ALA A 608 -26.84 -79.68 8.70
C ALA A 608 -25.63 -79.01 9.37
N GLY A 609 -24.61 -78.67 8.58
CA GLY A 609 -23.52 -77.78 9.02
C GLY A 609 -23.78 -76.37 8.52
N LEU A 610 -24.20 -75.48 9.42
CA LEU A 610 -24.74 -74.14 9.08
C LEU A 610 -23.67 -73.18 8.54
N ALA A 611 -22.43 -73.28 9.03
CA ALA A 611 -21.30 -72.50 8.51
C ALA A 611 -21.07 -72.71 7.01
N ALA A 612 -21.22 -73.95 6.51
CA ALA A 612 -21.06 -74.25 5.09
C ALA A 612 -22.25 -73.79 4.22
N LEU A 613 -23.34 -73.37 4.85
CA LEU A 613 -24.56 -72.88 4.21
C LEU A 613 -24.71 -71.35 4.33
N THR A 614 -23.84 -70.70 5.10
CA THR A 614 -23.89 -69.27 5.34
C THR A 614 -22.82 -68.57 4.53
N SER A 615 -23.17 -67.41 4.00
CA SER A 615 -22.25 -66.48 3.38
C SER A 615 -22.51 -65.10 3.94
N ASP A 616 -21.43 -64.37 4.16
CA ASP A 616 -21.46 -62.93 4.37
C ASP A 616 -20.79 -62.22 3.19
N VAL A 617 -21.18 -60.97 2.96
CA VAL A 617 -20.51 -60.07 2.03
C VAL A 617 -19.28 -59.45 2.71
N ASP A 618 -19.37 -59.16 4.02
CA ASP A 618 -18.27 -58.66 4.83
C ASP A 618 -17.12 -59.68 4.87
N GLY A 619 -15.90 -59.20 4.62
CA GLY A 619 -14.72 -60.03 4.45
C GLY A 619 -14.11 -60.51 5.77
N ASP A 620 -14.38 -59.81 6.86
CA ASP A 620 -13.98 -60.21 8.21
C ASP A 620 -14.93 -61.25 8.86
N ASP A 621 -16.08 -61.51 8.25
CA ASP A 621 -17.01 -62.55 8.67
C ASP A 621 -16.70 -63.93 8.09
N ASP A 622 -16.17 -64.80 8.96
CA ASP A 622 -16.02 -66.23 8.73
C ASP A 622 -17.20 -66.96 9.40
N PRO A 623 -18.11 -67.57 8.62
CA PRO A 623 -19.24 -68.35 9.13
C PRO A 623 -18.88 -69.44 10.15
N ALA A 624 -17.63 -69.91 10.14
CA ALA A 624 -17.15 -70.91 11.09
C ALA A 624 -16.52 -70.33 12.37
N ALA A 625 -16.22 -69.03 12.41
CA ALA A 625 -15.47 -68.40 13.49
C ALA A 625 -16.26 -67.35 14.29
N ASN A 626 -16.93 -66.41 13.62
CA ASN A 626 -17.60 -65.25 14.25
C ASN A 626 -19.11 -65.21 14.06
N VAL A 627 -19.69 -65.89 13.06
CA VAL A 627 -21.15 -65.97 12.93
C VAL A 627 -21.76 -66.95 13.95
N THR A 628 -22.82 -66.51 14.63
CA THR A 628 -23.59 -67.29 15.59
C THR A 628 -24.94 -67.74 15.03
N TYR A 629 -25.39 -68.93 15.45
CA TYR A 629 -26.64 -69.52 14.98
C TYR A 629 -27.63 -69.76 16.12
N ALA A 630 -28.91 -69.51 15.87
CA ALA A 630 -29.97 -69.78 16.82
C ALA A 630 -31.19 -70.43 16.16
N VAL A 631 -31.73 -71.48 16.78
CA VAL A 631 -33.04 -72.03 16.39
C VAL A 631 -34.12 -71.07 16.86
N THR A 632 -34.94 -70.59 15.92
CA THR A 632 -36.06 -69.68 16.19
C THR A 632 -37.40 -70.40 16.18
N GLY A 633 -37.52 -71.54 15.52
CA GLY A 633 -38.76 -72.31 15.43
C GLY A 633 -38.55 -73.76 15.03
N VAL A 634 -39.46 -74.63 15.48
CA VAL A 634 -39.61 -76.01 15.00
C VAL A 634 -41.09 -76.25 14.73
N ILE A 635 -41.42 -76.59 13.48
CA ILE A 635 -42.78 -76.80 12.99
C ILE A 635 -42.90 -78.25 12.55
N GLY A 636 -43.86 -78.99 13.12
CA GLY A 636 -44.10 -80.41 12.80
C GLY A 636 -43.75 -81.40 13.92
N GLY A 637 -43.10 -80.95 15.00
CA GLY A 637 -42.73 -81.78 16.16
C GLY A 637 -41.21 -81.94 16.32
N GLY A 638 -40.78 -82.58 17.41
CA GLY A 638 -39.38 -82.74 17.78
C GLY A 638 -38.77 -81.51 18.45
N ALA A 639 -37.45 -81.55 18.66
CA ALA A 639 -36.67 -80.45 19.22
C ALA A 639 -35.40 -80.23 18.38
N ALA A 640 -35.02 -78.96 18.16
CA ALA A 640 -33.78 -78.60 17.49
C ALA A 640 -32.88 -77.77 18.40
N SER A 641 -31.57 -77.90 18.21
CA SER A 641 -30.53 -77.15 18.92
C SER A 641 -29.31 -76.92 18.05
N ILE A 642 -28.49 -75.95 18.40
CA ILE A 642 -27.20 -75.68 17.75
C ILE A 642 -26.06 -76.22 18.62
N ASP A 643 -25.16 -77.02 18.04
CA ASP A 643 -23.90 -77.46 18.67
C ASP A 643 -22.71 -76.97 17.83
N GLY A 644 -22.04 -75.92 18.30
CA GLY A 644 -21.06 -75.20 17.47
C GLY A 644 -21.75 -74.54 16.27
N THR A 645 -21.43 -75.00 15.07
CA THR A 645 -22.06 -74.57 13.80
C THR A 645 -23.01 -75.62 13.23
N ASP A 646 -23.23 -76.73 13.93
CA ASP A 646 -24.04 -77.84 13.45
C ASP A 646 -25.48 -77.72 14.00
N LEU A 647 -26.46 -77.84 13.10
CA LEU A 647 -27.87 -78.00 13.47
C LEU A 647 -28.14 -79.45 13.86
N VAL A 648 -28.58 -79.63 15.10
CA VAL A 648 -28.95 -80.93 15.67
C VAL A 648 -30.46 -81.00 15.83
N PHE A 649 -31.08 -82.05 15.30
CA PHE A 649 -32.49 -82.35 15.49
C PHE A 649 -32.67 -83.64 16.29
N ASP A 650 -33.54 -83.60 17.29
CA ASP A 650 -33.96 -84.72 18.13
C ASP A 650 -35.44 -84.98 17.90
N THR A 651 -35.76 -86.22 17.51
CA THR A 651 -37.14 -86.67 17.32
C THR A 651 -37.97 -86.56 18.60
N ALA A 652 -37.32 -86.58 19.77
CA ALA A 652 -37.90 -86.44 21.10
C ALA A 652 -39.08 -87.39 21.40
N GLY A 653 -39.21 -88.48 20.63
CA GLY A 653 -40.33 -89.42 20.69
C GLY A 653 -41.66 -88.87 20.13
N ASP A 654 -41.65 -87.74 19.43
CA ASP A 654 -42.86 -87.12 18.86
C ASP A 654 -43.40 -87.88 17.64
N PHE A 655 -42.59 -88.79 17.05
CA PHE A 655 -42.87 -89.45 15.78
C PHE A 655 -43.17 -90.95 15.88
N GLU A 656 -43.21 -91.55 17.07
CA GLU A 656 -43.38 -93.00 17.37
C GLU A 656 -44.67 -93.68 16.83
N THR A 657 -45.50 -92.93 16.12
CA THR A 657 -46.75 -93.40 15.52
C THR A 657 -46.65 -93.64 14.02
N LEU A 658 -45.52 -93.32 13.39
CA LEU A 658 -45.33 -93.53 11.96
C LEU A 658 -45.29 -95.04 11.66
N ALA A 659 -45.95 -95.46 10.57
CA ALA A 659 -45.84 -96.83 10.09
C ALA A 659 -44.55 -97.00 9.26
N ALA A 660 -44.07 -98.23 9.13
CA ALA A 660 -42.89 -98.52 8.30
C ALA A 660 -43.07 -97.99 6.86
N GLY A 661 -42.23 -97.03 6.47
CA GLY A 661 -42.25 -96.36 5.17
C GLY A 661 -43.14 -95.10 5.09
N GLU A 662 -43.70 -94.66 6.20
CA GLU A 662 -44.36 -93.35 6.35
C GLU A 662 -43.33 -92.27 6.71
N THR A 663 -43.60 -91.03 6.32
CA THR A 663 -42.72 -89.87 6.53
C THR A 663 -43.55 -88.68 7.00
N GLU A 664 -43.01 -87.88 7.90
CA GLU A 664 -43.55 -86.59 8.31
C GLU A 664 -42.54 -85.49 7.99
N GLU A 665 -43.01 -84.34 7.52
CA GLU A 665 -42.16 -83.18 7.20
C GLU A 665 -42.04 -82.26 8.42
N VAL A 666 -40.81 -81.92 8.78
CA VAL A 666 -40.50 -80.97 9.87
C VAL A 666 -39.71 -79.80 9.29
N THR A 667 -40.07 -78.58 9.67
CA THR A 667 -39.31 -77.37 9.32
C THR A 667 -38.66 -76.83 10.57
N VAL A 668 -37.33 -76.64 10.52
CA VAL A 668 -36.56 -75.96 11.56
C VAL A 668 -36.15 -74.60 11.02
N GLU A 669 -36.52 -73.54 11.74
CA GLU A 669 -36.15 -72.17 11.41
C GLU A 669 -34.90 -71.78 12.21
N VAL A 670 -33.91 -71.22 11.52
CA VAL A 670 -32.62 -70.83 12.08
C VAL A 670 -32.29 -69.40 11.65
N THR A 671 -31.70 -68.61 12.54
CA THR A 671 -31.11 -67.30 12.23
C THR A 671 -29.60 -67.35 12.37
N ALA A 672 -28.89 -66.65 11.48
CA ALA A 672 -27.48 -66.32 11.59
C ALA A 672 -27.34 -64.87 12.11
N THR A 673 -26.30 -64.60 12.91
CA THR A 673 -25.96 -63.27 13.43
C THR A 673 -24.47 -63.21 13.71
N ASP A 674 -23.79 -62.25 13.11
CA ASP A 674 -22.42 -61.81 13.28
C ASP A 674 -22.17 -60.97 14.55
#